data_AF-A0AA38ZPB2-F1
#
_entry.id   AF-A0AA38ZPB2-F1
#
_cell.length_a   1.000
_cell.length_b   1.000
_cell.length_c   1.000
_cell.angle_alpha   90.00
_cell.angle_beta   90.00
_cell.angle_gamma   90.00
#
_symmetry.space_group_name_H-M   'P 1'
#
loop_
_entity.id
_entity.type
_entity.pdbx_description
1 polymer ?
#
loop_
_entity_poly.entity_id
_entity_poly.type
_entity_poly.pdbx_seq_one_letter_code
_entity_poly.pdbx_strand_id
1 'polypeptide(L)'
;MGCSMVEGSSFVSSSKVLLNHGFQQRNQLLGRPLWVPLEKGGLHLRRVVRQPVAAVSEDLMKAAAVPAEKAVKFKVRAVLTVKNKNKEDLKETLVKHLDSLTDKIGRNVVLELISTEIDPKTRAPRKSTPAVVKDWSKKTNIKAERVNYTAEFTVDSNFGDPGAITVTNKHQKEFFLESITIEGFACGPVHFPCNSWVQSKKDHPGKRVFFSNKPFLPGETPAGLRALREKELRDLRGDGKGVRKLSDRIYDYDVYNDLGNPDHGINSARPMLGGEKIPFPRRCRTGRPPTETDMNAESRVEKPFPVYVPRDEQFEEVKQDTFSDMRTKGVLHNLIPGLKASMLADKQDFKLFADIDSLYKDDSKVGLHDEQLKKLPLPPKVIDTIQESSQGIFRYNTPKILTRDKYAWLRDDEFARQAIAGINPVNIEKLKVFPPVSNLDPEIYGPQESALKEEHILGHLNGMTIEQALEENKLFIVDFHDIYLPFLDRINSLDGRKAYATRTIFFLTPVGTLKPIAIELSLPASAPITRSKRVITPPVDATSDWTWKLAKAHVCSNDAGVHQLVNHWLRTHACMEPFILAAHRQLSAMHPIFKLLDPHMRYTLEINGMARQTLINADGVIESCFTPGRYCMEMSASAYKNFWRFDLEGLPADLIRRYVYQYYIF
;
A
#
# COMPACT_ATOMS: atom_id res chain seq x y z
N MET A 1 -5.61 7.24 11.60
CA MET A 1 -6.08 7.74 10.29
C MET A 1 -4.88 8.35 9.58
N GLY A 2 -4.41 7.73 8.51
CA GLY A 2 -3.26 8.22 7.75
C GLY A 2 -3.69 9.41 6.88
N CYS A 3 -3.50 10.62 7.40
CA CYS A 3 -3.52 11.81 6.55
C CYS A 3 -2.16 11.86 5.84
N SER A 4 -2.14 11.54 4.54
CA SER A 4 -1.01 11.84 3.67
C SER A 4 -0.95 13.36 3.47
N MET A 5 -0.23 14.07 4.34
CA MET A 5 0.24 15.40 3.99
C MET A 5 1.52 15.24 3.16
N VAL A 6 1.37 15.41 1.85
CA VAL A 6 2.49 15.71 0.96
C VAL A 6 2.90 17.14 1.28
N GLU A 7 3.86 17.32 2.19
CA GLU A 7 4.63 18.56 2.23
C GLU A 7 5.57 18.55 1.03
N GLY A 8 5.39 19.51 0.13
CA GLY A 8 6.23 19.66 -1.05
C GLY A 8 7.67 19.96 -0.64
N SER A 9 8.56 18.99 -0.85
CA SER A 9 9.99 19.25 -0.86
C SER A 9 10.33 20.00 -2.15
N SER A 10 10.77 21.24 -2.00
CA SER A 10 11.33 22.08 -3.05
C SER A 10 12.57 21.42 -3.67
N PHE A 11 12.39 20.75 -4.81
CA PHE A 11 13.51 20.44 -5.69
C PHE A 11 13.93 21.73 -6.40
N VAL A 12 15.03 22.32 -5.93
CA VAL A 12 15.77 23.35 -6.65
C VAL A 12 16.39 22.69 -7.88
N SER A 13 15.75 22.86 -9.04
CA SER A 13 16.35 22.54 -10.34
C SER A 13 17.17 23.74 -10.81
N SER A 14 18.49 23.65 -10.68
CA SER A 14 19.42 24.51 -11.40
C SER A 14 19.64 23.93 -12.80
N SER A 15 19.11 24.58 -13.83
CA SER A 15 19.71 24.68 -15.18
C SER A 15 18.83 25.55 -16.06
N LYS A 16 19.26 26.79 -16.29
CA LYS A 16 18.76 27.66 -17.36
C LYS A 16 19.31 27.14 -18.69
N VAL A 17 18.45 26.78 -19.64
CA VAL A 17 18.75 26.89 -21.07
C VAL A 17 17.52 27.44 -21.76
N LEU A 18 17.66 28.67 -22.25
CA LEU A 18 16.75 29.31 -23.21
C LEU A 18 16.71 28.48 -24.49
N LEU A 19 15.54 28.34 -25.12
CA LEU A 19 15.35 28.57 -26.54
C LEU A 19 13.85 28.67 -26.86
N ASN A 20 13.51 29.74 -27.57
CA ASN A 20 12.18 30.17 -27.96
C ASN A 20 11.91 29.73 -29.41
N HIS A 21 10.63 29.77 -29.78
CA HIS A 21 10.02 29.62 -31.12
C HIS A 21 9.72 28.21 -31.64
N GLY A 22 8.41 28.01 -31.87
CA GLY A 22 7.83 26.81 -32.44
C GLY A 22 7.68 26.84 -33.96
N PHE A 23 7.18 25.73 -34.48
CA PHE A 23 6.49 25.64 -35.75
C PHE A 23 5.47 24.50 -35.67
N GLN A 24 4.25 24.79 -36.08
CA GLN A 24 3.18 23.84 -36.34
C GLN A 24 3.55 22.96 -37.53
N GLN A 25 3.30 21.65 -37.45
CA GLN A 25 2.78 20.92 -38.60
C GLN A 25 2.03 19.65 -38.16
N ARG A 26 0.75 19.60 -38.56
CA ARG A 26 -0.13 18.44 -38.51
C ARG A 26 0.41 17.33 -39.41
N ASN A 27 0.23 16.08 -38.98
CA ASN A 27 -0.17 15.00 -39.88
C ASN A 27 -1.01 13.97 -39.11
N GLN A 28 -2.27 13.87 -39.52
CA GLN A 28 -3.23 12.84 -39.14
C GLN A 28 -2.92 11.58 -39.94
N LEU A 29 -3.04 10.40 -39.32
CA LEU A 29 -3.36 9.15 -40.03
C LEU A 29 -4.20 8.26 -39.11
N LEU A 30 -5.49 8.20 -39.44
CA LEU A 30 -6.48 7.26 -38.93
C LEU A 30 -6.26 5.88 -39.55
N GLY A 31 -6.27 4.82 -38.74
CA GLY A 31 -6.31 3.44 -39.21
C GLY A 31 -7.02 2.53 -38.22
N ARG A 32 -8.19 2.01 -38.60
CA ARG A 32 -8.96 1.00 -37.86
C ARG A 32 -8.31 -0.39 -37.98
N PRO A 33 -8.39 -1.28 -36.97
CA PRO A 33 -7.93 -2.66 -37.12
C PRO A 33 -9.05 -3.56 -37.69
N LEU A 34 -8.74 -4.27 -38.78
CA LEU A 34 -9.55 -5.37 -39.32
C LEU A 34 -9.00 -6.71 -38.79
N TRP A 35 -9.90 -7.54 -38.27
CA TRP A 35 -9.63 -8.92 -37.85
C TRP A 35 -9.89 -9.89 -39.01
N VAL A 36 -8.97 -10.84 -39.24
CA VAL A 36 -9.19 -12.02 -40.12
C VAL A 36 -8.46 -13.24 -39.50
N PRO A 37 -9.00 -14.47 -39.58
CA PRO A 37 -8.66 -15.61 -38.70
C PRO A 37 -7.54 -16.52 -39.21
N LEU A 38 -6.98 -17.30 -38.29
CA LEU A 38 -5.92 -18.29 -38.50
C LEU A 38 -6.53 -19.68 -38.80
N GLU A 39 -6.32 -20.21 -40.01
CA GLU A 39 -6.62 -21.62 -40.33
C GLU A 39 -5.36 -22.50 -40.28
N LYS A 40 -5.54 -23.71 -39.73
CA LYS A 40 -4.57 -24.80 -39.67
C LYS A 40 -4.69 -25.69 -40.92
N GLY A 41 -3.56 -26.09 -41.49
CA GLY A 41 -3.47 -27.22 -42.42
C GLY A 41 -2.03 -27.73 -42.51
N GLY A 42 -1.79 -28.95 -42.04
CA GLY A 42 -0.50 -29.65 -42.20
C GLY A 42 -0.53 -30.61 -43.37
N LEU A 43 0.64 -30.92 -43.96
CA LEU A 43 0.88 -32.13 -44.74
C LEU A 43 2.39 -32.47 -44.76
N HIS A 44 2.66 -33.73 -44.49
CA HIS A 44 3.97 -34.41 -44.49
C HIS A 44 4.34 -34.85 -45.92
N LEU A 45 5.62 -34.76 -46.31
CA LEU A 45 6.18 -35.58 -47.38
C LEU A 45 7.70 -35.78 -47.22
N ARG A 46 8.09 -37.06 -47.11
CA ARG A 46 9.47 -37.58 -47.09
C ARG A 46 10.13 -37.42 -48.46
N ARG A 47 11.44 -37.13 -48.49
CA ARG A 47 12.32 -37.60 -49.57
C ARG A 47 13.75 -37.83 -49.07
N VAL A 48 14.23 -39.06 -49.26
CA VAL A 48 15.62 -39.51 -49.09
C VAL A 48 16.31 -39.44 -50.46
N VAL A 49 17.62 -39.14 -50.53
CA VAL A 49 18.67 -39.92 -51.24
C VAL A 49 19.94 -39.07 -51.53
N ARG A 50 21.05 -39.61 -50.98
CA ARG A 50 22.48 -39.69 -51.40
C ARG A 50 23.36 -38.45 -51.64
N GLN A 51 24.47 -38.45 -50.89
CA GLN A 51 25.72 -37.71 -51.07
C GLN A 51 26.54 -38.20 -52.28
N PRO A 52 27.40 -37.32 -52.84
CA PRO A 52 28.70 -37.69 -53.38
C PRO A 52 29.82 -37.30 -52.40
N VAL A 53 30.77 -38.22 -52.22
CA VAL A 53 32.05 -38.01 -51.53
C VAL A 53 33.05 -37.47 -52.55
N ALA A 54 33.70 -36.36 -52.23
CA ALA A 54 34.95 -35.96 -52.86
C ALA A 54 35.95 -35.58 -51.75
N ALA A 55 37.03 -36.35 -51.66
CA ALA A 55 38.12 -36.14 -50.74
C ALA A 55 38.90 -34.88 -51.12
N VAL A 56 39.12 -33.99 -50.15
CA VAL A 56 40.14 -32.95 -50.22
C VAL A 56 41.00 -33.09 -48.97
N SER A 57 42.29 -33.30 -49.24
CA SER A 57 43.42 -33.44 -48.33
C SER A 57 43.42 -32.41 -47.20
N GLU A 58 43.50 -32.88 -45.95
CA GLU A 58 43.89 -32.08 -44.80
C GLU A 58 45.38 -31.72 -44.91
N ASP A 59 45.70 -30.59 -45.55
CA ASP A 59 46.97 -29.92 -45.29
C ASP A 59 46.84 -29.00 -44.08
N LEU A 60 47.47 -29.50 -43.03
CA LEU A 60 47.48 -29.07 -41.66
C LEU A 60 48.29 -27.77 -41.52
N MET A 61 47.69 -26.61 -41.83
CA MET A 61 48.18 -25.34 -41.32
C MET A 61 47.82 -25.27 -39.82
N LYS A 62 48.71 -25.81 -38.98
CA LYS A 62 48.82 -25.45 -37.56
C LYS A 62 49.00 -23.93 -37.49
N ALA A 63 47.89 -23.19 -37.40
CA ALA A 63 47.90 -21.90 -36.78
C ALA A 63 48.36 -22.14 -35.34
N ALA A 64 49.62 -21.80 -35.06
CA ALA A 64 50.16 -21.83 -33.72
C ALA A 64 49.15 -21.13 -32.81
N ALA A 65 48.68 -21.84 -31.79
CA ALA A 65 47.92 -21.23 -30.71
C ALA A 65 48.80 -20.11 -30.14
N VAL A 66 48.47 -18.86 -30.47
CA VAL A 66 49.08 -17.70 -29.84
C VAL A 66 48.87 -17.91 -28.34
N PRO A 67 49.93 -17.98 -27.52
CA PRO A 67 49.76 -18.15 -26.10
C PRO A 67 48.91 -16.97 -25.62
N ALA A 68 47.75 -17.27 -25.00
CA ALA A 68 46.91 -16.24 -24.43
C ALA A 68 47.81 -15.37 -23.52
N GLU A 69 48.01 -14.11 -23.90
CA GLU A 69 48.81 -13.17 -23.11
C GLU A 69 48.29 -13.23 -21.67
N LYS A 70 49.21 -13.40 -20.71
CA LYS A 70 48.84 -13.42 -19.30
C LYS A 70 48.17 -12.09 -18.98
N ALA A 71 46.89 -12.15 -18.61
CA ALA A 71 46.13 -10.96 -18.28
C ALA A 71 46.86 -10.16 -17.19
N VAL A 72 47.03 -8.86 -17.45
CA VAL A 72 47.74 -7.95 -16.54
C VAL A 72 46.78 -7.60 -15.40
N LYS A 73 47.25 -7.70 -14.17
CA LYS A 73 46.44 -7.35 -13.00
C LYS A 73 46.48 -5.85 -12.74
N PHE A 74 45.32 -5.26 -12.52
CA PHE A 74 45.19 -3.86 -12.10
C PHE A 74 44.32 -3.75 -10.85
N LYS A 75 44.47 -2.63 -10.15
CA LYS A 75 43.72 -2.33 -8.92
C LYS A 75 42.53 -1.44 -9.24
N VAL A 76 41.39 -1.75 -8.64
CA VAL A 76 40.19 -0.90 -8.67
C VAL A 76 39.71 -0.65 -7.26
N ARG A 77 39.09 0.52 -7.06
CA ARG A 77 38.66 0.99 -5.74
C ARG A 77 37.14 0.94 -5.63
N ALA A 78 36.65 0.36 -4.54
CA ALA A 78 35.26 0.48 -4.11
C ALA A 78 35.11 1.61 -3.10
N VAL A 79 34.02 2.36 -3.22
CA VAL A 79 33.48 3.25 -2.19
C VAL A 79 32.09 2.75 -1.83
N LEU A 80 31.89 2.40 -0.56
CA LEU A 80 30.62 1.90 -0.02
C LEU A 80 30.01 2.94 0.88
N THR A 81 28.74 3.26 0.69
CA THR A 81 28.00 4.15 1.58
C THR A 81 27.05 3.33 2.44
N VAL A 82 27.27 3.39 3.76
CA VAL A 82 26.45 2.72 4.77
C VAL A 82 25.66 3.78 5.53
N LYS A 83 24.36 3.55 5.70
CA LYS A 83 23.49 4.40 6.51
C LYS A 83 23.49 3.90 7.95
N ASN A 84 23.84 4.78 8.89
CA ASN A 84 23.75 4.50 10.31
C ASN A 84 22.30 4.65 10.80
N LYS A 85 21.98 3.91 11.86
CA LYS A 85 20.75 4.12 12.62
C LYS A 85 20.81 5.46 13.36
N ASN A 86 19.67 6.14 13.50
CA ASN A 86 19.55 7.41 14.20
C ASN A 86 19.44 7.22 15.72
N LYS A 87 18.83 6.12 16.17
CA LYS A 87 18.74 5.75 17.59
C LYS A 87 19.54 4.47 17.85
N GLU A 88 20.65 4.59 18.58
CA GLU A 88 21.41 3.44 19.06
C GLU A 88 20.98 3.08 20.49
N ASP A 89 20.50 1.86 20.70
CA ASP A 89 20.37 1.31 22.05
C ASP A 89 21.77 0.96 22.61
N LEU A 90 21.94 1.04 23.93
CA LEU A 90 23.19 0.70 24.65
C LEU A 90 23.69 -0.70 24.27
N LYS A 91 22.78 -1.66 24.07
CA LYS A 91 23.10 -3.01 23.56
C LYS A 91 23.67 -2.95 22.14
N GLU A 92 23.20 -2.04 21.29
CA GLU A 92 23.74 -1.86 19.95
C GLU A 92 25.14 -1.26 19.95
N THR A 93 25.38 -0.26 20.80
CA THR A 93 26.70 0.36 20.94
C THR A 93 27.73 -0.64 21.49
N LEU A 94 27.35 -1.49 22.47
CA LEU A 94 28.19 -2.58 22.98
C LEU A 94 28.54 -3.62 21.91
N VAL A 95 27.56 -4.01 21.08
CA VAL A 95 27.79 -4.97 19.99
C VAL A 95 28.61 -4.36 18.87
N LYS A 96 28.40 -3.09 18.51
CA LYS A 96 29.27 -2.37 17.55
C LYS A 96 30.70 -2.30 18.05
N HIS A 97 30.90 -2.09 19.35
CA HIS A 97 32.22 -2.12 19.98
C HIS A 97 32.86 -3.51 19.88
N LEU A 98 32.11 -4.59 20.19
CA LEU A 98 32.56 -5.97 19.99
C LEU A 98 32.88 -6.31 18.53
N ASP A 99 32.03 -5.91 17.58
CA ASP A 99 32.26 -6.11 16.15
C ASP A 99 33.54 -5.37 15.71
N SER A 100 33.73 -4.11 16.15
CA SER A 100 34.95 -3.32 15.88
C SER A 100 36.23 -3.93 16.46
N LEU A 101 36.14 -4.62 17.60
CA LEU A 101 37.27 -5.32 18.21
C LEU A 101 37.58 -6.64 17.47
N THR A 102 36.55 -7.30 16.93
CA THR A 102 36.69 -8.59 16.20
C THR A 102 37.05 -8.46 14.71
N ASP A 103 36.98 -7.26 14.10
CA ASP A 103 37.55 -6.98 12.78
C ASP A 103 39.06 -7.31 12.72
N LYS A 104 39.79 -7.05 13.82
CA LYS A 104 41.21 -7.41 13.97
C LYS A 104 41.45 -8.94 14.00
N ILE A 105 40.39 -9.74 14.12
CA ILE A 105 40.39 -11.21 14.24
C ILE A 105 39.71 -11.86 13.00
N GLY A 106 39.50 -11.10 11.91
CA GLY A 106 39.07 -11.65 10.61
C GLY A 106 37.55 -11.77 10.37
N ARG A 107 36.72 -11.17 11.25
CA ARG A 107 35.28 -10.99 11.01
C ARG A 107 35.01 -9.70 10.24
N ASN A 108 35.24 -9.73 8.93
CA ASN A 108 35.11 -8.52 8.10
C ASN A 108 33.93 -8.58 7.11
N VAL A 109 33.52 -7.42 6.60
CA VAL A 109 32.70 -7.33 5.37
C VAL A 109 33.58 -7.63 4.15
N VAL A 110 33.16 -8.61 3.36
CA VAL A 110 33.90 -9.09 2.18
C VAL A 110 33.08 -8.86 0.92
N LEU A 111 33.73 -8.31 -0.10
CA LEU A 111 33.17 -7.99 -1.40
C LEU A 111 33.83 -8.84 -2.49
N GLU A 112 33.09 -9.20 -3.52
CA GLU A 112 33.62 -9.88 -4.71
C GLU A 112 32.88 -9.37 -5.95
N LEU A 113 33.61 -8.82 -6.92
CA LEU A 113 33.06 -8.33 -8.19
C LEU A 113 32.81 -9.50 -9.13
N ILE A 114 31.71 -9.41 -9.86
CA ILE A 114 31.29 -10.39 -10.85
C ILE A 114 31.16 -9.70 -12.21
N SER A 115 31.83 -10.26 -13.21
CA SER A 115 31.82 -9.76 -14.57
C SER A 115 30.51 -10.07 -15.31
N THR A 116 30.17 -9.23 -16.29
CA THR A 116 29.17 -9.51 -17.31
C THR A 116 29.58 -10.65 -18.26
N GLU A 117 30.87 -10.95 -18.33
CA GLU A 117 31.47 -11.97 -19.19
C GLU A 117 31.69 -13.31 -18.48
N ILE A 118 31.70 -14.37 -19.29
CA ILE A 118 32.02 -15.73 -18.87
C ILE A 118 33.50 -15.99 -19.15
N ASP A 119 34.17 -16.72 -18.26
CA ASP A 119 35.46 -17.31 -18.51
C ASP A 119 35.29 -18.54 -19.43
N PRO A 120 35.90 -18.55 -20.63
CA PRO A 120 35.80 -19.67 -21.58
C PRO A 120 36.24 -21.02 -21.00
N LYS A 121 37.15 -21.02 -20.02
CA LYS A 121 37.70 -22.24 -19.40
C LYS A 121 36.75 -22.84 -18.38
N THR A 122 36.23 -22.01 -17.46
CA THR A 122 35.39 -22.48 -16.35
C THR A 122 33.91 -22.48 -16.69
N ARG A 123 33.51 -21.82 -17.78
CA ARG A 123 32.10 -21.54 -18.15
C ARG A 123 31.31 -20.85 -17.03
N ALA A 124 32.01 -20.18 -16.12
CA ALA A 124 31.46 -19.40 -15.02
C ALA A 124 31.79 -17.91 -15.22
N PRO A 125 31.04 -16.97 -14.61
CA PRO A 125 31.41 -15.57 -14.66
C PRO A 125 32.79 -15.33 -14.06
N ARG A 126 33.56 -14.43 -14.67
CA ARG A 126 34.84 -14.00 -14.11
C ARG A 126 34.60 -13.27 -12.79
N LYS A 127 35.46 -13.53 -11.80
CA LYS A 127 35.36 -12.98 -10.44
C LYS A 127 36.65 -12.30 -10.05
N SER A 128 36.55 -11.19 -9.31
CA SER A 128 37.73 -10.58 -8.70
C SER A 128 38.26 -11.44 -7.55
N THR A 129 39.47 -11.13 -7.08
CA THR A 129 39.84 -11.57 -5.73
C THR A 129 38.88 -10.97 -4.69
N PRO A 130 38.55 -11.68 -3.60
CA PRO A 130 37.75 -11.12 -2.52
C PRO A 130 38.45 -9.92 -1.88
N ALA A 131 37.74 -8.81 -1.77
CA ALA A 131 38.24 -7.59 -1.14
C ALA A 131 37.60 -7.39 0.24
N VAL A 132 38.43 -7.06 1.23
CA VAL A 132 37.98 -6.74 2.58
C VAL A 132 37.76 -5.24 2.69
N VAL A 133 36.62 -4.84 3.27
CA VAL A 133 36.34 -3.43 3.56
C VAL A 133 37.31 -2.91 4.63
N LYS A 134 37.95 -1.77 4.35
CA LYS A 134 38.96 -1.15 5.21
C LYS A 134 38.35 -0.21 6.24
N ASP A 135 39.05 -0.07 7.36
CA ASP A 135 38.79 0.91 8.43
C ASP A 135 37.37 0.87 9.01
N TRP A 136 36.70 -0.30 8.95
CA TRP A 136 35.34 -0.46 9.48
C TRP A 136 35.25 -0.07 10.95
N SER A 137 36.06 -0.73 11.79
CA SER A 137 36.23 -0.45 13.22
C SER A 137 36.63 1.00 13.59
N LYS A 138 37.36 1.70 12.71
CA LYS A 138 37.79 3.08 13.00
C LYS A 138 36.67 4.10 12.76
N LYS A 139 35.76 3.81 11.82
CA LYS A 139 34.69 4.72 11.41
C LYS A 139 33.34 4.39 12.05
N THR A 140 33.19 3.26 12.73
CA THR A 140 31.96 2.87 13.43
C THR A 140 31.50 3.83 14.53
N ASN A 141 32.40 4.65 15.09
CA ASN A 141 32.08 5.65 16.12
C ASN A 141 31.75 7.05 15.54
N ILE A 142 31.74 7.22 14.22
CA ILE A 142 31.42 8.50 13.60
C ILE A 142 29.91 8.74 13.69
N LYS A 143 29.52 9.81 14.38
CA LYS A 143 28.12 10.29 14.47
C LYS A 143 27.68 10.99 13.18
N ALA A 144 27.75 10.28 12.05
CA ALA A 144 27.22 10.73 10.76
C ALA A 144 26.12 9.77 10.31
N GLU A 145 25.05 10.31 9.70
CA GLU A 145 23.96 9.50 9.13
C GLU A 145 24.48 8.56 8.04
N ARG A 146 25.45 9.01 7.25
CA ARG A 146 26.10 8.24 6.17
C ARG A 146 27.60 8.14 6.41
N VAL A 147 28.14 6.93 6.30
CA VAL A 147 29.57 6.66 6.44
C VAL A 147 30.08 5.98 5.20
N ASN A 148 31.19 6.51 4.67
CA ASN A 148 31.85 5.98 3.48
C ASN A 148 33.04 5.07 3.87
N TYR A 149 33.01 3.84 3.39
CA TYR A 149 34.08 2.85 3.52
C TYR A 149 34.73 2.58 2.16
N THR A 150 35.94 2.02 2.18
CA THR A 150 36.68 1.70 0.96
C THR A 150 37.11 0.24 0.93
N ALA A 151 37.22 -0.33 -0.27
CA ALA A 151 37.86 -1.62 -0.51
C ALA A 151 38.68 -1.53 -1.80
N GLU A 152 39.71 -2.37 -1.92
CA GLU A 152 40.51 -2.47 -3.15
C GLU A 152 40.42 -3.88 -3.70
N PHE A 153 40.09 -4.00 -4.99
CA PHE A 153 40.09 -5.28 -5.70
C PHE A 153 41.32 -5.37 -6.60
N THR A 154 41.79 -6.59 -6.80
CA THR A 154 42.70 -6.90 -7.90
C THR A 154 41.92 -7.65 -8.97
N VAL A 155 41.90 -7.10 -10.18
CA VAL A 155 41.16 -7.63 -11.33
C VAL A 155 42.12 -7.83 -12.51
N ASP A 156 41.87 -8.88 -13.28
CA ASP A 156 42.63 -9.17 -14.49
C ASP A 156 42.20 -8.23 -15.63
N SER A 157 43.10 -7.83 -16.51
CA SER A 157 42.81 -6.90 -17.63
C SER A 157 41.73 -7.41 -18.57
N ASN A 158 41.52 -8.73 -18.60
CA ASN A 158 40.49 -9.38 -19.38
C ASN A 158 39.17 -9.54 -18.61
N PHE A 159 39.01 -8.95 -17.41
CA PHE A 159 37.83 -9.13 -16.57
C PHE A 159 36.52 -8.69 -17.26
N GLY A 160 36.57 -7.74 -18.19
CA GLY A 160 35.39 -7.15 -18.82
C GLY A 160 34.69 -6.13 -17.91
N ASP A 161 33.41 -5.90 -18.14
CA ASP A 161 32.61 -4.96 -17.35
C ASP A 161 32.11 -5.59 -16.03
N PRO A 162 32.19 -4.90 -14.88
CA PRO A 162 31.57 -5.36 -13.65
C PRO A 162 30.05 -5.21 -13.73
N GLY A 163 29.32 -6.32 -13.57
CA GLY A 163 27.87 -6.37 -13.69
C GLY A 163 27.13 -6.61 -12.37
N ALA A 164 27.79 -7.28 -11.42
CA ALA A 164 27.28 -7.50 -10.07
C ALA A 164 28.39 -7.46 -9.03
N ILE A 165 28.02 -7.24 -7.78
CA ILE A 165 28.90 -7.32 -6.62
C ILE A 165 28.22 -8.19 -5.56
N THR A 166 28.98 -9.12 -4.99
CA THR A 166 28.51 -9.91 -3.85
C THR A 166 29.08 -9.37 -2.55
N VAL A 167 28.26 -9.40 -1.50
CA VAL A 167 28.59 -8.88 -0.17
C VAL A 167 28.36 -9.98 0.85
N THR A 168 29.37 -10.23 1.69
CA THR A 168 29.29 -11.14 2.84
C THR A 168 29.54 -10.34 4.11
N ASN A 169 28.55 -10.29 4.99
CA ASN A 169 28.68 -9.68 6.30
C ASN A 169 29.06 -10.74 7.35
N LYS A 170 30.29 -10.69 7.85
CA LYS A 170 30.76 -11.59 8.93
C LYS A 170 30.61 -10.98 10.33
N HIS A 171 30.06 -9.78 10.45
CA HIS A 171 29.75 -9.13 11.73
C HIS A 171 28.54 -9.78 12.41
N GLN A 172 28.33 -9.49 13.68
CA GLN A 172 27.18 -9.97 14.43
C GLN A 172 25.88 -9.29 13.98
N LYS A 173 25.96 -8.01 13.62
CA LYS A 173 24.79 -7.21 13.24
C LYS A 173 24.68 -7.00 11.74
N GLU A 174 23.44 -6.84 11.30
CA GLU A 174 23.15 -6.29 9.98
C GLU A 174 23.46 -4.78 9.92
N PHE A 175 23.68 -4.28 8.70
CA PHE A 175 23.83 -2.85 8.43
C PHE A 175 23.08 -2.49 7.15
N PHE A 176 22.69 -1.22 7.00
CA PHE A 176 22.01 -0.76 5.80
C PHE A 176 23.03 -0.26 4.77
N LEU A 177 23.12 -0.94 3.64
CA LEU A 177 23.98 -0.58 2.52
C LEU A 177 23.18 0.26 1.52
N GLU A 178 23.52 1.54 1.39
CA GLU A 178 22.83 2.47 0.48
C GLU A 178 23.35 2.27 -0.96
N SER A 179 24.66 2.30 -1.16
CA SER A 179 25.26 2.12 -2.48
C SER A 179 26.71 1.64 -2.45
N ILE A 180 27.17 1.11 -3.58
CA ILE A 180 28.58 0.88 -3.88
C ILE A 180 28.94 1.53 -5.21
N THR A 181 30.05 2.26 -5.26
CA THR A 181 30.62 2.79 -6.50
C THR A 181 32.03 2.22 -6.71
N ILE A 182 32.30 1.75 -7.92
CA ILE A 182 33.60 1.19 -8.30
C ILE A 182 34.30 2.13 -9.27
N GLU A 183 35.53 2.52 -8.93
CA GLU A 183 36.41 3.40 -9.72
C GLU A 183 37.63 2.62 -10.24
N GLY A 184 38.10 2.99 -11.43
CA GLY A 184 39.33 2.43 -12.02
C GLY A 184 39.13 1.49 -13.22
N PHE A 185 37.89 1.26 -13.66
CA PHE A 185 37.62 0.60 -14.95
C PHE A 185 37.66 1.61 -16.11
N ALA A 186 38.04 1.13 -17.30
CA ALA A 186 38.08 1.97 -18.51
C ALA A 186 36.70 2.49 -18.93
N CYS A 187 35.62 1.79 -18.55
CA CYS A 187 34.23 2.20 -18.80
C CYS A 187 33.75 3.37 -17.91
N GLY A 188 34.62 3.92 -17.05
CA GLY A 188 34.26 4.91 -16.04
C GLY A 188 33.70 4.29 -14.75
N PRO A 189 33.22 5.12 -13.81
CA PRO A 189 32.67 4.65 -12.54
C PRO A 189 31.43 3.76 -12.74
N VAL A 190 31.36 2.66 -12.00
CA VAL A 190 30.21 1.74 -12.03
C VAL A 190 29.45 1.79 -10.72
N HIS A 191 28.14 2.04 -10.80
CA HIS A 191 27.28 2.25 -9.64
C HIS A 191 26.37 1.05 -9.37
N PHE A 192 26.27 0.68 -8.10
CA PHE A 192 25.43 -0.40 -7.57
C PHE A 192 24.48 0.21 -6.54
N PRO A 193 23.23 0.57 -6.93
CA PRO A 193 22.21 1.02 -5.98
C PRO A 193 21.76 -0.18 -5.14
N CYS A 194 22.05 -0.15 -3.84
CA CYS A 194 21.85 -1.30 -2.96
C CYS A 194 20.56 -1.17 -2.14
N ASN A 195 20.39 -0.04 -1.45
CA ASN A 195 19.25 0.30 -0.59
C ASN A 195 18.68 -0.89 0.19
N SER A 196 19.54 -1.64 0.89
CA SER A 196 19.13 -2.88 1.55
C SER A 196 19.91 -3.17 2.82
N TRP A 197 19.24 -3.83 3.76
CA TRP A 197 19.86 -4.39 4.95
C TRP A 197 20.67 -5.62 4.61
N VAL A 198 21.97 -5.63 4.93
CA VAL A 198 22.88 -6.78 4.73
C VAL A 198 22.95 -7.60 6.02
N GLN A 199 22.22 -8.70 6.06
CA GLN A 199 22.13 -9.61 7.20
C GLN A 199 23.49 -10.20 7.58
N SER A 200 23.68 -10.51 8.87
CA SER A 200 24.83 -11.29 9.33
C SER A 200 24.85 -12.67 8.66
N LYS A 201 26.04 -13.24 8.45
CA LYS A 201 26.21 -14.62 7.99
C LYS A 201 25.51 -15.65 8.88
N LYS A 202 25.26 -15.32 10.15
CA LYS A 202 24.48 -16.16 11.07
C LYS A 202 23.02 -16.30 10.63
N ASP A 203 22.43 -15.20 10.17
CA ASP A 203 21.02 -15.13 9.78
C ASP A 203 20.84 -15.49 8.30
N HIS A 204 21.81 -15.13 7.46
CA HIS A 204 21.83 -15.44 6.04
C HIS A 204 23.21 -16.02 5.63
N PRO A 205 23.36 -17.35 5.55
CA PRO A 205 24.67 -17.96 5.25
C PRO A 205 25.13 -17.72 3.80
N GLY A 206 24.22 -17.31 2.90
CA GLY A 206 24.52 -16.97 1.51
C GLY A 206 25.23 -15.63 1.34
N LYS A 207 25.73 -15.37 0.13
CA LYS A 207 26.23 -14.06 -0.26
C LYS A 207 25.07 -13.21 -0.78
N ARG A 208 24.95 -11.97 -0.31
CA ARG A 208 24.03 -10.98 -0.89
C ARG A 208 24.59 -10.53 -2.24
N VAL A 209 23.72 -10.34 -3.23
CA VAL A 209 24.10 -9.87 -4.56
C VAL A 209 23.45 -8.52 -4.84
N PHE A 210 24.21 -7.60 -5.42
CA PHE A 210 23.72 -6.33 -5.93
C PHE A 210 24.15 -6.18 -7.38
N PHE A 211 23.23 -5.74 -8.24
CA PHE A 211 23.49 -5.53 -9.66
C PHE A 211 23.84 -4.07 -9.93
N SER A 212 24.55 -3.81 -11.02
CA SER A 212 24.79 -2.44 -11.45
C SER A 212 23.49 -1.75 -11.83
N ASN A 213 23.51 -0.42 -11.93
CA ASN A 213 22.33 0.37 -12.27
C ASN A 213 21.83 0.15 -13.72
N LYS A 214 22.58 -0.55 -14.58
CA LYS A 214 22.21 -0.84 -15.97
C LYS A 214 20.96 -1.75 -16.03
N PRO A 215 19.90 -1.37 -16.77
CA PRO A 215 18.70 -2.19 -16.91
C PRO A 215 18.87 -3.27 -17.99
N PHE A 216 18.26 -4.44 -17.79
CA PHE A 216 18.26 -5.55 -18.75
C PHE A 216 16.92 -6.30 -18.75
N LEU A 217 16.37 -6.53 -19.93
CA LEU A 217 15.34 -7.56 -20.11
C LEU A 217 15.94 -8.96 -19.87
N PRO A 218 15.11 -10.00 -19.61
CA PRO A 218 15.61 -11.37 -19.43
C PRO A 218 16.50 -11.84 -20.61
N GLY A 219 16.07 -11.60 -21.86
CA GLY A 219 16.82 -11.98 -23.06
C GLY A 219 18.13 -11.21 -23.27
N GLU A 220 18.22 -10.00 -22.71
CA GLU A 220 19.39 -9.11 -22.83
C GLU A 220 20.36 -9.25 -21.67
N THR A 221 20.06 -10.11 -20.69
CA THR A 221 20.91 -10.28 -19.51
C THR A 221 22.28 -10.82 -19.92
N PRO A 222 23.38 -10.12 -19.59
CA PRO A 222 24.73 -10.57 -19.92
C PRO A 222 24.99 -11.97 -19.38
N ALA A 223 25.72 -12.78 -20.15
CA ALA A 223 25.87 -14.21 -19.89
C ALA A 223 26.42 -14.50 -18.48
N GLY A 224 27.36 -13.70 -17.98
CA GLY A 224 27.93 -13.82 -16.64
C GLY A 224 26.93 -13.55 -15.50
N LEU A 225 25.82 -12.85 -15.76
CA LEU A 225 24.83 -12.47 -14.75
C LEU A 225 23.59 -13.35 -14.73
N ARG A 226 23.35 -14.18 -15.75
CA ARG A 226 22.11 -14.97 -15.89
C ARG A 226 21.83 -15.85 -14.68
N ALA A 227 22.83 -16.60 -14.24
CA ALA A 227 22.69 -17.49 -13.07
C ALA A 227 22.41 -16.70 -11.77
N LEU A 228 23.01 -15.52 -11.60
CA LEU A 228 22.77 -14.67 -10.43
C LEU A 228 21.38 -14.05 -10.46
N ARG A 229 20.91 -13.59 -11.64
CA ARG A 229 19.56 -13.07 -11.83
C ARG A 229 18.51 -14.08 -11.39
N GLU A 230 18.63 -15.32 -11.86
CA GLU A 230 17.70 -16.38 -11.51
C GLU A 230 17.81 -16.81 -10.05
N LYS A 231 19.04 -16.88 -9.52
CA LYS A 231 19.26 -17.25 -8.12
C LYS A 231 18.63 -16.23 -7.17
N GLU A 232 18.85 -14.94 -7.37
CA GLU A 232 18.24 -13.90 -6.52
C GLU A 232 16.71 -13.98 -6.58
N LEU A 233 16.11 -14.18 -7.75
CA LEU A 233 14.65 -14.35 -7.87
C LEU A 233 14.15 -15.62 -7.17
N ARG A 234 14.92 -16.72 -7.17
CA ARG A 234 14.57 -17.91 -6.37
C ARG A 234 14.64 -17.62 -4.87
N ASP A 235 15.70 -16.94 -4.43
CA ASP A 235 15.90 -16.60 -3.02
C ASP A 235 14.79 -15.64 -2.51
N LEU A 236 14.37 -14.66 -3.33
CA LEU A 236 13.27 -13.75 -3.03
C LEU A 236 11.89 -14.44 -2.99
N ARG A 237 11.70 -15.51 -3.78
CA ARG A 237 10.43 -16.28 -3.77
C ARG A 237 10.31 -17.21 -2.56
N GLY A 238 11.43 -17.71 -2.05
CA GLY A 238 11.46 -18.77 -1.04
C GLY A 238 10.82 -20.07 -1.54
N ASP A 239 10.43 -20.93 -0.59
CA ASP A 239 9.89 -22.27 -0.84
C ASP A 239 8.41 -22.43 -0.44
N GLY A 240 7.77 -21.34 -0.01
CA GLY A 240 6.39 -21.31 0.46
C GLY A 240 6.15 -21.95 1.84
N LYS A 241 7.20 -22.33 2.57
CA LYS A 241 7.10 -23.06 3.85
C LYS A 241 7.73 -22.27 4.99
N GLY A 242 7.50 -22.70 6.22
CA GLY A 242 8.13 -22.15 7.44
C GLY A 242 7.62 -20.78 7.89
N VAL A 243 7.97 -20.42 9.13
CA VAL A 243 7.73 -19.11 9.72
C VAL A 243 8.75 -18.11 9.17
N ARG A 244 8.29 -16.90 8.83
CA ARG A 244 9.18 -15.83 8.37
C ARG A 244 9.90 -15.16 9.53
N LYS A 245 11.21 -14.97 9.39
CA LYS A 245 12.06 -14.24 10.35
C LYS A 245 12.14 -12.77 9.95
N LEU A 246 12.32 -11.87 10.91
CA LEU A 246 12.41 -10.42 10.65
C LEU A 246 13.55 -10.03 9.70
N SER A 247 14.59 -10.86 9.60
CA SER A 247 15.71 -10.68 8.67
C SER A 247 15.47 -11.25 7.27
N ASP A 248 14.40 -12.02 7.05
CA ASP A 248 14.09 -12.65 5.76
C ASP A 248 13.69 -11.62 4.70
N ARG A 249 14.06 -11.88 3.45
CA ARG A 249 13.66 -11.10 2.25
C ARG A 249 12.75 -11.93 1.32
N ILE A 250 11.87 -12.73 1.91
CA ILE A 250 11.03 -13.68 1.17
C ILE A 250 9.65 -13.06 0.94
N TYR A 251 9.30 -12.87 -0.33
CA TYR A 251 8.04 -12.32 -0.77
C TYR A 251 7.15 -13.48 -1.20
N ASP A 252 6.02 -13.68 -0.52
CA ASP A 252 5.07 -14.73 -0.89
C ASP A 252 3.64 -14.36 -0.48
N TYR A 253 2.67 -15.10 -0.99
CA TYR A 253 1.25 -14.80 -0.83
C TYR A 253 0.60 -15.65 0.24
N ASP A 254 -0.37 -15.07 0.92
CA ASP A 254 -1.29 -15.78 1.80
C ASP A 254 -2.63 -15.05 1.87
N VAL A 255 -3.64 -15.69 2.43
CA VAL A 255 -5.01 -15.17 2.61
C VAL A 255 -5.10 -14.33 3.89
N TYR A 256 -6.12 -13.49 4.02
CA TYR A 256 -6.40 -12.78 5.27
C TYR A 256 -7.11 -13.72 6.25
N ASN A 257 -6.34 -14.59 6.87
CA ASN A 257 -6.73 -15.46 7.97
C ASN A 257 -6.07 -15.07 9.30
N ASP A 258 -5.39 -13.93 9.35
CA ASP A 258 -4.66 -13.41 10.50
C ASP A 258 -5.39 -12.23 11.19
N LEU A 259 -6.66 -11.98 10.85
CA LEU A 259 -7.44 -10.86 11.39
C LEU A 259 -8.22 -11.24 12.65
N GLY A 260 -8.71 -12.48 12.74
CA GLY A 260 -9.43 -12.99 13.90
C GLY A 260 -8.51 -13.48 15.01
N ASN A 261 -9.07 -13.63 16.21
CA ASN A 261 -8.41 -14.26 17.35
C ASN A 261 -9.38 -15.25 18.04
N PRO A 262 -9.70 -16.39 17.41
CA PRO A 262 -10.67 -17.35 17.93
C PRO A 262 -10.25 -17.98 19.28
N ASP A 263 -8.96 -17.98 19.63
CA ASP A 263 -8.46 -18.44 20.94
C ASP A 263 -8.94 -17.53 22.09
N HIS A 264 -9.29 -16.26 21.80
CA HIS A 264 -9.91 -15.35 22.75
C HIS A 264 -11.45 -15.47 22.79
N GLY A 265 -12.03 -16.38 22.00
CA GLY A 265 -13.46 -16.70 21.98
C GLY A 265 -14.14 -16.41 20.64
N ILE A 266 -15.36 -16.95 20.50
CA ILE A 266 -16.14 -16.91 19.25
C ILE A 266 -16.46 -15.48 18.76
N ASN A 267 -16.48 -14.51 19.67
CA ASN A 267 -16.71 -13.10 19.34
C ASN A 267 -15.52 -12.44 18.64
N SER A 268 -14.31 -12.94 18.86
CA SER A 268 -13.09 -12.45 18.20
C SER A 268 -12.71 -13.29 16.97
N ALA A 269 -13.46 -14.36 16.66
CA ALA A 269 -13.34 -15.10 15.40
C ALA A 269 -13.80 -14.23 14.20
N ARG A 270 -13.07 -14.33 13.08
CA ARG A 270 -13.38 -13.63 11.82
C ARG A 270 -13.25 -14.60 10.65
N PRO A 271 -14.06 -14.43 9.59
CA PRO A 271 -13.94 -15.27 8.42
C PRO A 271 -12.61 -15.04 7.69
N MET A 272 -12.06 -16.11 7.11
CA MET A 272 -10.92 -16.04 6.20
C MET A 272 -11.33 -15.36 4.88
N LEU A 273 -10.55 -14.36 4.45
CA LEU A 273 -10.77 -13.63 3.19
C LEU A 273 -9.69 -13.97 2.17
N GLY A 274 -10.07 -14.23 0.93
CA GLY A 274 -9.19 -14.63 -0.16
C GLY A 274 -9.41 -16.05 -0.66
N GLY A 275 -10.29 -16.85 -0.03
CA GLY A 275 -10.67 -18.17 -0.52
C GLY A 275 -11.70 -18.12 -1.66
N GLU A 276 -12.11 -19.29 -2.16
CA GLU A 276 -13.17 -19.38 -3.19
C GLU A 276 -14.51 -18.84 -2.71
N LYS A 277 -14.83 -19.04 -1.42
CA LYS A 277 -16.10 -18.59 -0.81
C LYS A 277 -16.18 -17.08 -0.62
N ILE A 278 -15.08 -16.47 -0.18
CA ILE A 278 -14.99 -15.03 0.11
C ILE A 278 -13.76 -14.49 -0.62
N PRO A 279 -13.90 -14.07 -1.89
CA PRO A 279 -12.76 -13.60 -2.68
C PRO A 279 -12.20 -12.31 -2.08
N PHE A 280 -10.87 -12.18 -2.10
CA PHE A 280 -10.15 -11.01 -1.61
C PHE A 280 -8.72 -11.00 -2.17
N PRO A 281 -8.05 -9.83 -2.30
CA PRO A 281 -6.63 -9.77 -2.60
C PRO A 281 -5.80 -10.60 -1.61
N ARG A 282 -4.66 -11.11 -2.08
CA ARG A 282 -3.68 -11.78 -1.22
C ARG A 282 -2.85 -10.77 -0.46
N ARG A 283 -2.35 -11.17 0.71
CA ARG A 283 -1.41 -10.42 1.52
C ARG A 283 -0.04 -11.10 1.58
N CYS A 284 0.94 -10.42 2.17
CA CYS A 284 2.27 -10.96 2.43
C CYS A 284 2.19 -12.12 3.43
N ARG A 285 2.70 -13.29 3.03
CA ARG A 285 2.77 -14.50 3.86
C ARG A 285 3.70 -14.29 5.05
N THR A 286 3.23 -14.67 6.23
CA THR A 286 4.01 -14.63 7.48
C THR A 286 4.33 -16.03 8.02
N GLY A 287 3.47 -17.00 7.73
CA GLY A 287 3.72 -18.43 7.97
C GLY A 287 3.79 -18.81 9.45
N ARG A 288 3.20 -18.03 10.35
CA ARG A 288 3.03 -18.38 11.76
C ARG A 288 2.12 -19.61 11.87
N PRO A 289 2.21 -20.38 12.96
CA PRO A 289 1.31 -21.51 13.18
C PRO A 289 -0.15 -21.07 13.20
N PRO A 290 -1.10 -21.99 12.97
CA PRO A 290 -2.51 -21.72 13.19
C PRO A 290 -2.81 -21.45 14.67
N THR A 291 -3.98 -20.91 14.96
CA THR A 291 -4.51 -20.80 16.32
C THR A 291 -4.84 -22.18 16.90
N GLU A 292 -4.98 -22.28 18.22
CA GLU A 292 -5.29 -23.57 18.88
C GLU A 292 -6.72 -24.03 18.56
N THR A 293 -7.64 -23.08 18.41
CA THR A 293 -9.07 -23.32 18.21
C THR A 293 -9.52 -23.42 16.75
N ASP A 294 -8.72 -22.95 15.79
CA ASP A 294 -9.07 -22.98 14.35
C ASP A 294 -7.82 -23.15 13.48
N MET A 295 -7.68 -24.33 12.86
CA MET A 295 -6.56 -24.65 11.98
C MET A 295 -6.46 -23.76 10.72
N ASN A 296 -7.53 -23.04 10.37
CA ASN A 296 -7.54 -22.14 9.23
C ASN A 296 -7.16 -20.70 9.59
N ALA A 297 -7.18 -20.33 10.87
CA ALA A 297 -6.81 -19.00 11.34
C ALA A 297 -5.32 -18.97 11.73
N GLU A 298 -4.56 -18.00 11.21
CA GLU A 298 -3.15 -17.83 11.58
C GLU A 298 -3.05 -17.16 12.96
N SER A 299 -2.13 -17.64 13.80
CA SER A 299 -1.92 -17.05 15.13
C SER A 299 -1.57 -15.56 15.05
N ARG A 300 -2.01 -14.82 16.07
CA ARG A 300 -1.85 -13.36 16.14
C ARG A 300 -0.47 -12.96 16.67
N VAL A 301 -0.03 -11.77 16.27
CA VAL A 301 1.14 -11.10 16.86
C VAL A 301 0.67 -9.77 17.41
N GLU A 302 0.71 -9.61 18.71
CA GLU A 302 0.32 -8.36 19.37
C GLU A 302 1.51 -7.43 19.58
N LYS A 303 1.23 -6.15 19.82
CA LYS A 303 2.26 -5.20 20.22
C LYS A 303 2.82 -5.59 21.59
N PRO A 304 4.12 -5.34 21.86
CA PRO A 304 5.07 -4.55 21.07
C PRO A 304 5.77 -5.32 19.93
N PHE A 305 5.46 -6.60 19.70
CA PHE A 305 6.17 -7.40 18.71
C PHE A 305 5.85 -6.96 17.27
N PRO A 306 6.85 -6.91 16.37
CA PRO A 306 6.64 -6.52 14.98
C PRO A 306 6.01 -7.65 14.17
N VAL A 307 5.11 -7.30 13.24
CA VAL A 307 4.63 -8.22 12.21
C VAL A 307 5.70 -8.35 11.13
N TYR A 308 5.89 -9.56 10.61
CA TYR A 308 6.82 -9.78 9.51
C TYR A 308 6.36 -9.08 8.23
N VAL A 309 7.31 -8.37 7.62
CA VAL A 309 7.39 -8.06 6.20
C VAL A 309 8.83 -8.30 5.73
N PRO A 310 9.09 -8.50 4.43
CA PRO A 310 10.44 -8.62 3.91
C PRO A 310 11.34 -7.50 4.43
N ARG A 311 12.56 -7.82 4.87
CA ARG A 311 13.42 -6.93 5.66
C ARG A 311 13.60 -5.52 5.09
N ASP A 312 13.65 -5.40 3.77
CA ASP A 312 13.86 -4.14 3.05
C ASP A 312 12.58 -3.30 2.89
N GLU A 313 11.41 -3.86 3.20
CA GLU A 313 10.09 -3.18 3.15
C GLU A 313 9.74 -2.43 4.43
N GLN A 314 10.45 -2.74 5.52
CA GLN A 314 10.24 -2.10 6.81
C GLN A 314 10.49 -0.59 6.73
N PHE A 315 9.75 0.17 7.54
CA PHE A 315 9.96 1.61 7.62
C PHE A 315 11.39 1.95 8.05
N GLU A 316 11.93 3.01 7.44
CA GLU A 316 13.09 3.68 8.01
C GLU A 316 12.73 4.27 9.38
N GLU A 317 13.71 4.37 10.28
CA GLU A 317 13.49 4.77 11.69
C GLU A 317 12.72 6.09 11.84
N VAL A 318 13.04 7.11 11.03
CA VAL A 318 12.35 8.41 11.05
C VAL A 318 10.85 8.24 10.75
N LYS A 319 10.53 7.37 9.78
CA LYS A 319 9.16 7.10 9.39
C LYS A 319 8.44 6.24 10.43
N GLN A 320 9.15 5.27 11.01
CA GLN A 320 8.67 4.44 12.11
C GLN A 320 8.35 5.29 13.35
N ASP A 321 9.21 6.23 13.71
CA ASP A 321 9.02 7.18 14.82
C ASP A 321 7.80 8.06 14.55
N THR A 322 7.74 8.69 13.37
CA THR A 322 6.59 9.54 12.97
C THR A 322 5.26 8.77 13.06
N PHE A 323 5.23 7.54 12.54
CA PHE A 323 4.04 6.71 12.62
C PHE A 323 3.73 6.24 14.04
N SER A 324 4.75 5.90 14.83
CA SER A 324 4.57 5.49 16.23
C SER A 324 4.02 6.64 17.06
N ASP A 325 4.50 7.86 16.86
CA ASP A 325 3.99 9.06 17.52
C ASP A 325 2.54 9.36 17.09
N MET A 326 2.26 9.39 15.78
CA MET A 326 0.91 9.60 15.25
C MET A 326 -0.07 8.53 15.72
N ARG A 327 0.38 7.28 15.79
CA ARG A 327 -0.40 6.15 16.27
C ARG A 327 -0.62 6.23 17.77
N THR A 328 0.39 6.54 18.56
CA THR A 328 0.27 6.68 20.02
C THR A 328 -0.73 7.77 20.34
N LYS A 329 -0.66 8.91 19.64
CA LYS A 329 -1.70 9.94 19.66
C LYS A 329 -3.05 9.36 19.28
N GLY A 330 -3.19 8.72 18.11
CA GLY A 330 -4.46 8.15 17.64
C GLY A 330 -5.06 7.07 18.54
N VAL A 331 -4.22 6.24 19.19
CA VAL A 331 -4.61 5.21 20.14
C VAL A 331 -5.05 5.84 21.45
N LEU A 332 -4.29 6.78 22.02
CA LEU A 332 -4.72 7.55 23.20
C LEU A 332 -6.05 8.27 22.95
N HIS A 333 -6.18 8.88 21.76
CA HIS A 333 -7.39 9.54 21.28
C HIS A 333 -8.60 8.60 21.13
N ASN A 334 -8.40 7.29 20.91
CA ASN A 334 -9.47 6.30 20.77
C ASN A 334 -9.74 5.51 22.07
N LEU A 335 -8.68 5.12 22.80
CA LEU A 335 -8.75 4.34 24.04
C LEU A 335 -9.30 5.17 25.20
N ILE A 336 -8.96 6.46 25.30
CA ILE A 336 -9.37 7.28 26.44
C ILE A 336 -10.88 7.58 26.43
N PRO A 337 -11.51 7.93 25.29
CA PRO A 337 -12.97 8.00 25.22
C PRO A 337 -13.66 6.65 25.51
N GLY A 338 -13.11 5.54 25.02
CA GLY A 338 -13.64 4.19 25.28
C GLY A 338 -13.54 3.77 26.76
N LEU A 339 -12.42 4.09 27.42
CA LEU A 339 -12.21 3.85 28.85
C LEU A 339 -13.10 4.77 29.70
N LYS A 340 -13.24 6.06 29.35
CA LYS A 340 -14.21 6.98 29.99
C LYS A 340 -15.65 6.45 29.88
N ALA A 341 -16.05 5.94 28.72
CA ALA A 341 -17.38 5.38 28.49
C ALA A 341 -17.65 4.06 29.27
N SER A 342 -16.61 3.31 29.61
CA SER A 342 -16.72 2.04 30.37
C SER A 342 -16.77 2.20 31.89
N MET A 343 -16.26 3.32 32.42
CA MET A 343 -16.11 3.54 33.88
C MET A 343 -17.12 4.50 34.50
N LEU A 344 -17.69 5.40 33.70
CA LEU A 344 -18.76 6.29 34.17
C LEU A 344 -20.08 5.58 33.93
N ALA A 345 -20.80 5.27 35.01
CA ALA A 345 -22.17 4.71 34.96
C ALA A 345 -23.14 5.60 34.16
N ASP A 346 -22.75 6.85 33.88
CA ASP A 346 -23.34 7.70 32.84
C ASP A 346 -22.46 7.65 31.58
N LYS A 347 -22.99 7.06 30.50
CA LYS A 347 -22.49 7.28 29.13
C LYS A 347 -22.56 8.79 28.87
N GLN A 348 -21.45 9.52 29.05
CA GLN A 348 -21.40 10.95 28.71
C GLN A 348 -21.28 11.09 27.19
N ASP A 349 -22.41 10.96 26.51
CA ASP A 349 -22.55 11.41 25.14
C ASP A 349 -22.23 12.91 25.06
N PHE A 350 -21.69 13.38 23.93
CA PHE A 350 -21.58 14.82 23.68
C PHE A 350 -22.98 15.43 23.74
N LYS A 351 -23.18 16.41 24.62
CA LYS A 351 -24.49 17.04 24.84
C LYS A 351 -24.73 18.16 23.84
N LEU A 352 -23.66 18.83 23.41
CA LEU A 352 -23.69 19.99 22.51
C LEU A 352 -22.54 19.94 21.50
N PHE A 353 -22.70 20.59 20.35
CA PHE A 353 -21.59 20.75 19.38
C PHE A 353 -20.38 21.50 19.98
N ALA A 354 -20.60 22.36 20.97
CA ALA A 354 -19.52 23.03 21.70
C ALA A 354 -18.58 22.03 22.43
N ASP A 355 -19.11 20.88 22.85
CA ASP A 355 -18.30 19.83 23.49
C ASP A 355 -17.32 19.21 22.48
N ILE A 356 -17.75 19.04 21.22
CA ILE A 356 -16.90 18.58 20.12
C ILE A 356 -15.85 19.65 19.78
N ASP A 357 -16.26 20.92 19.71
CA ASP A 357 -15.35 22.05 19.47
C ASP A 357 -14.23 22.15 20.51
N SER A 358 -14.53 21.74 21.76
CA SER A 358 -13.56 21.80 22.87
C SER A 358 -12.35 20.88 22.64
N LEU A 359 -12.50 19.82 21.82
CA LEU A 359 -11.41 18.91 21.45
C LEU A 359 -10.26 19.61 20.70
N TYR A 360 -10.53 20.78 20.10
CA TYR A 360 -9.57 21.54 19.29
C TYR A 360 -9.05 22.81 19.99
N LYS A 361 -9.63 23.18 21.14
CA LYS A 361 -9.32 24.41 21.90
C LYS A 361 -8.45 24.09 23.12
N ASP A 362 -7.74 25.10 23.65
CA ASP A 362 -6.82 24.97 24.81
C ASP A 362 -7.53 24.79 26.17
N ASP A 363 -8.85 24.64 26.21
CA ASP A 363 -9.55 24.43 27.47
C ASP A 363 -9.29 23.01 27.98
N SER A 364 -8.44 22.92 28.99
CA SER A 364 -7.95 21.75 29.74
C SER A 364 -9.01 20.83 30.37
N LYS A 365 -10.29 20.94 29.99
CA LYS A 365 -11.41 20.15 30.54
C LYS A 365 -11.59 18.76 29.92
N VAL A 366 -10.90 18.44 28.83
CA VAL A 366 -11.02 17.13 28.13
C VAL A 366 -10.03 16.08 28.65
N GLY A 367 -8.99 16.50 29.37
CA GLY A 367 -8.05 15.60 30.05
C GLY A 367 -8.76 14.69 31.06
N LEU A 368 -8.20 13.51 31.35
CA LEU A 368 -8.57 12.78 32.56
C LEU A 368 -7.95 13.54 33.74
N HIS A 369 -8.75 13.90 34.76
CA HIS A 369 -8.19 14.40 36.02
C HIS A 369 -7.35 13.28 36.68
N ASP A 370 -6.26 13.63 37.39
CA ASP A 370 -5.35 12.68 38.07
C ASP A 370 -6.09 11.63 38.93
N GLU A 371 -7.19 12.03 39.56
CA GLU A 371 -8.09 11.19 40.36
C GLU A 371 -8.81 10.10 39.55
N GLN A 372 -9.03 10.31 38.24
CA GLN A 372 -9.73 9.39 37.35
C GLN A 372 -8.76 8.37 36.73
N LEU A 373 -7.53 8.78 36.41
CA LEU A 373 -6.48 7.89 35.89
C LEU A 373 -6.06 6.85 36.93
N LYS A 374 -5.96 7.24 38.21
CA LYS A 374 -5.62 6.34 39.33
C LYS A 374 -6.69 5.30 39.66
N LYS A 375 -7.91 5.44 39.13
CA LYS A 375 -9.02 4.47 39.29
C LYS A 375 -9.05 3.40 38.17
N LEU A 376 -8.20 3.53 37.14
CA LEU A 376 -8.08 2.54 36.08
C LEU A 376 -7.42 1.26 36.63
N PRO A 377 -7.89 0.05 36.26
CA PRO A 377 -7.29 -1.22 36.69
C PRO A 377 -6.05 -1.53 35.84
N LEU A 378 -5.20 -0.52 35.66
CA LEU A 378 -3.97 -0.60 34.88
C LEU A 378 -2.78 -0.63 35.83
N PRO A 379 -1.67 -1.31 35.47
CA PRO A 379 -0.45 -1.26 36.26
C PRO A 379 0.01 0.19 36.45
N PRO A 380 0.53 0.57 37.64
CA PRO A 380 0.96 1.95 37.93
C PRO A 380 1.89 2.55 36.86
N LYS A 381 2.82 1.74 36.32
CA LYS A 381 3.72 2.15 35.24
C LYS A 381 3.00 2.60 33.96
N VAL A 382 1.83 2.04 33.65
CA VAL A 382 1.02 2.40 32.48
C VAL A 382 0.29 3.72 32.75
N ILE A 383 -0.20 3.91 33.98
CA ILE A 383 -0.82 5.16 34.43
C ILE A 383 0.20 6.30 34.38
N ASP A 384 1.41 6.08 34.92
CA ASP A 384 2.49 7.06 34.90
C ASP A 384 2.90 7.41 33.46
N THR A 385 2.98 6.42 32.56
CA THR A 385 3.28 6.65 31.14
C THR A 385 2.18 7.47 30.46
N ILE A 386 0.90 7.19 30.73
CA ILE A 386 -0.23 7.97 30.20
C ILE A 386 -0.18 9.40 30.74
N GLN A 387 0.19 9.57 32.02
CA GLN A 387 0.25 10.87 32.70
C GLN A 387 1.41 11.73 32.15
N GLU A 388 2.61 11.17 31.99
CA GLU A 388 3.75 11.85 31.36
C GLU A 388 3.48 12.19 29.89
N SER A 389 2.74 11.33 29.18
CA SER A 389 2.29 11.57 27.80
C SER A 389 1.17 12.60 27.71
N SER A 390 0.39 12.82 28.76
CA SER A 390 -0.87 13.56 28.67
C SER A 390 -0.73 15.08 28.56
N GLN A 391 0.40 15.66 28.98
CA GLN A 391 0.63 17.10 28.93
C GLN A 391 0.80 17.55 27.46
N GLY A 392 -0.30 18.05 26.86
CA GLY A 392 -0.33 18.58 25.49
C GLY A 392 -0.73 17.59 24.38
N ILE A 393 -0.91 16.29 24.67
CA ILE A 393 -1.30 15.27 23.67
C ILE A 393 -2.82 15.24 23.39
N PHE A 394 -3.65 15.79 24.28
CA PHE A 394 -5.12 15.73 24.12
C PHE A 394 -5.72 16.72 23.11
N ARG A 395 -4.96 17.76 22.73
CA ARG A 395 -5.45 18.76 21.79
C ARG A 395 -5.31 18.26 20.35
N TYR A 396 -6.43 18.15 19.65
CA TYR A 396 -6.41 17.90 18.22
C TYR A 396 -6.10 19.18 17.45
N ASN A 397 -5.41 19.06 16.32
CA ASN A 397 -5.31 20.15 15.36
C ASN A 397 -6.70 20.50 14.82
N THR A 398 -7.02 21.80 14.73
CA THR A 398 -8.28 22.28 14.16
C THR A 398 -8.44 21.77 12.73
N PRO A 399 -9.51 21.01 12.41
CA PRO A 399 -9.78 20.54 11.05
C PRO A 399 -9.91 21.71 10.07
N LYS A 400 -9.32 21.57 8.87
CA LYS A 400 -9.30 22.64 7.84
C LYS A 400 -10.69 23.21 7.54
N ILE A 401 -11.72 22.35 7.47
CA ILE A 401 -13.11 22.76 7.22
C ILE A 401 -13.65 23.73 8.27
N LEU A 402 -13.17 23.68 9.51
CA LEU A 402 -13.64 24.52 10.62
C LEU A 402 -12.85 25.83 10.76
N THR A 403 -11.77 26.02 9.98
CA THR A 403 -10.83 27.15 10.18
C THR A 403 -11.40 28.50 9.80
N ARG A 404 -12.27 28.55 8.78
CA ARG A 404 -12.89 29.80 8.30
C ARG A 404 -14.32 29.97 8.80
N ASP A 405 -15.10 28.88 8.77
CA ASP A 405 -16.49 28.85 9.20
C ASP A 405 -16.74 27.54 9.96
N LYS A 406 -17.04 27.65 11.26
CA LYS A 406 -17.25 26.50 12.16
C LYS A 406 -18.49 25.69 11.82
N TYR A 407 -19.43 26.27 11.09
CA TYR A 407 -20.70 25.64 10.72
C TYR A 407 -20.77 25.27 9.24
N ALA A 408 -19.67 25.46 8.48
CA ALA A 408 -19.63 25.14 7.06
C ALA A 408 -20.10 23.71 6.76
N TRP A 409 -19.71 22.76 7.61
CA TRP A 409 -20.04 21.34 7.48
C TRP A 409 -21.54 21.02 7.61
N LEU A 410 -22.36 21.91 8.19
CA LEU A 410 -23.82 21.72 8.30
C LEU A 410 -24.55 22.09 7.01
N ARG A 411 -23.93 22.87 6.13
CA ARG A 411 -24.57 23.43 4.94
C ARG A 411 -24.71 22.38 3.83
N ASP A 412 -25.77 22.51 3.04
CA ASP A 412 -26.06 21.59 1.93
C ASP A 412 -25.07 21.71 0.77
N ASP A 413 -24.58 22.91 0.50
CA ASP A 413 -23.59 23.12 -0.55
C ASP A 413 -22.24 22.49 -0.19
N GLU A 414 -21.81 22.53 1.07
CA GLU A 414 -20.59 21.84 1.51
C GLU A 414 -20.77 20.32 1.51
N PHE A 415 -21.93 19.82 1.95
CA PHE A 415 -22.25 18.39 1.87
C PHE A 415 -22.18 17.88 0.42
N ALA A 416 -22.78 18.60 -0.53
CA ALA A 416 -22.73 18.23 -1.95
C ALA A 416 -21.34 18.44 -2.58
N ARG A 417 -20.61 19.51 -2.20
CA ARG A 417 -19.25 19.74 -2.68
C ARG A 417 -18.31 18.60 -2.28
N GLN A 418 -18.49 18.01 -1.10
CA GLN A 418 -17.66 16.89 -0.66
C GLN A 418 -17.81 15.63 -1.51
N ALA A 419 -18.95 15.44 -2.20
CA ALA A 419 -19.14 14.31 -3.12
C ALA A 419 -18.19 14.35 -4.34
N ILE A 420 -17.65 15.54 -4.68
CA ILE A 420 -16.71 15.74 -5.81
C ILE A 420 -15.33 16.27 -5.40
N ALA A 421 -15.20 16.84 -4.21
CA ALA A 421 -13.97 17.48 -3.74
C ALA A 421 -13.75 17.33 -2.23
N GLY A 422 -14.33 16.29 -1.63
CA GLY A 422 -14.14 15.89 -0.24
C GLY A 422 -13.10 14.81 -0.08
N ILE A 423 -13.20 14.04 1.01
CA ILE A 423 -12.29 12.92 1.30
C ILE A 423 -12.57 11.69 0.42
N ASN A 424 -13.80 11.53 -0.06
CA ASN A 424 -14.24 10.38 -0.85
C ASN A 424 -14.90 10.77 -2.20
N PRO A 425 -14.20 11.50 -3.09
CA PRO A 425 -14.79 12.14 -4.27
C PRO A 425 -15.00 11.18 -5.46
N VAL A 426 -15.20 9.88 -5.20
CA VAL A 426 -15.16 8.82 -6.22
C VAL A 426 -16.43 7.95 -6.29
N ASN A 427 -17.47 8.27 -5.51
CA ASN A 427 -18.74 7.51 -5.52
C ASN A 427 -19.87 8.19 -6.30
N ILE A 428 -19.76 9.49 -6.60
CA ILE A 428 -20.82 10.19 -7.32
C ILE A 428 -20.90 9.68 -8.76
N GLU A 429 -22.12 9.42 -9.20
CA GLU A 429 -22.43 8.95 -10.55
C GLU A 429 -23.52 9.82 -11.17
N LYS A 430 -23.60 9.85 -12.50
CA LYS A 430 -24.78 10.39 -13.16
C LYS A 430 -25.99 9.52 -12.86
N LEU A 431 -27.12 10.12 -12.48
CA LEU A 431 -28.37 9.40 -12.39
C LEU A 431 -28.87 9.08 -13.81
N LYS A 432 -29.01 7.79 -14.13
CA LYS A 432 -29.39 7.35 -15.48
C LYS A 432 -30.89 7.19 -15.66
N VAL A 433 -31.57 6.76 -14.61
CA VAL A 433 -33.01 6.48 -14.58
C VAL A 433 -33.57 6.97 -13.26
N PHE A 434 -34.82 7.40 -13.27
CA PHE A 434 -35.55 7.77 -12.07
C PHE A 434 -36.89 7.00 -12.04
N PRO A 435 -37.27 6.40 -10.89
CA PRO A 435 -36.49 6.30 -9.66
C PRO A 435 -35.24 5.40 -9.81
N PRO A 436 -34.22 5.52 -8.93
CA PRO A 436 -33.03 4.67 -8.98
C PRO A 436 -33.35 3.18 -8.80
N VAL A 437 -32.57 2.32 -9.46
CA VAL A 437 -32.76 0.87 -9.46
C VAL A 437 -31.60 0.17 -8.73
N SER A 438 -31.92 -0.78 -7.85
CA SER A 438 -30.93 -1.65 -7.19
C SER A 438 -30.52 -2.81 -8.10
N ASN A 439 -29.27 -3.25 -7.98
CA ASN A 439 -28.78 -4.48 -8.62
C ASN A 439 -28.81 -5.69 -7.66
N LEU A 440 -29.34 -5.52 -6.45
CA LEU A 440 -29.50 -6.63 -5.50
C LEU A 440 -30.60 -7.58 -5.97
N ASP A 441 -30.35 -8.88 -5.78
CA ASP A 441 -31.28 -9.94 -6.13
C ASP A 441 -32.58 -9.84 -5.30
N PRO A 442 -33.74 -9.58 -5.92
CA PRO A 442 -35.00 -9.48 -5.20
C PRO A 442 -35.44 -10.78 -4.51
N GLU A 443 -34.98 -11.94 -4.99
CA GLU A 443 -35.27 -13.22 -4.34
C GLU A 443 -34.56 -13.35 -2.98
N ILE A 444 -33.41 -12.69 -2.83
CA ILE A 444 -32.60 -12.71 -1.59
C ILE A 444 -33.00 -11.56 -0.65
N TYR A 445 -33.17 -10.35 -1.20
CA TYR A 445 -33.31 -9.14 -0.38
C TYR A 445 -34.74 -8.56 -0.36
N GLY A 446 -35.68 -9.17 -1.09
CA GLY A 446 -37.05 -8.69 -1.24
C GLY A 446 -37.19 -7.57 -2.29
N PRO A 447 -38.36 -6.92 -2.39
CA PRO A 447 -38.61 -5.86 -3.37
C PRO A 447 -37.68 -4.63 -3.17
N GLN A 448 -36.90 -4.31 -4.20
CA GLN A 448 -35.84 -3.29 -4.15
C GLN A 448 -36.25 -1.95 -4.79
N GLU A 449 -37.52 -1.75 -5.11
CA GLU A 449 -38.03 -0.52 -5.70
C GLU A 449 -37.74 0.66 -4.78
N SER A 450 -37.14 1.71 -5.32
CA SER A 450 -36.88 2.92 -4.55
C SER A 450 -38.19 3.59 -4.14
N ALA A 451 -38.22 4.14 -2.93
CA ALA A 451 -39.32 4.95 -2.42
C ALA A 451 -39.31 6.39 -2.98
N LEU A 452 -38.30 6.75 -3.79
CA LEU A 452 -38.25 8.03 -4.49
C LEU A 452 -39.40 8.12 -5.50
N LYS A 453 -40.07 9.28 -5.49
CA LYS A 453 -41.19 9.64 -6.35
C LYS A 453 -40.93 11.01 -6.93
N GLU A 454 -41.59 11.32 -8.04
CA GLU A 454 -41.39 12.59 -8.76
C GLU A 454 -41.66 13.81 -7.86
N GLU A 455 -42.72 13.74 -7.05
CA GLU A 455 -43.12 14.79 -6.10
C GLU A 455 -42.00 15.17 -5.11
N HIS A 456 -41.06 14.26 -4.81
CA HIS A 456 -39.95 14.54 -3.91
C HIS A 456 -38.87 15.45 -4.53
N ILE A 457 -38.75 15.50 -5.86
CA ILE A 457 -37.64 16.20 -6.53
C ILE A 457 -38.07 17.31 -7.49
N LEU A 458 -39.29 17.27 -8.04
CA LEU A 458 -39.77 18.24 -9.05
C LEU A 458 -39.59 19.71 -8.62
N GLY A 459 -39.88 20.03 -7.35
CA GLY A 459 -39.71 21.37 -6.79
C GLY A 459 -38.27 21.87 -6.70
N HIS A 460 -37.28 21.04 -7.02
CA HIS A 460 -35.85 21.35 -6.91
C HIS A 460 -35.12 21.40 -8.25
N LEU A 461 -35.81 21.18 -9.38
CA LEU A 461 -35.21 21.09 -10.72
C LEU A 461 -35.24 22.40 -11.52
N ASN A 462 -35.46 23.55 -10.86
CA ASN A 462 -35.54 24.87 -11.50
C ASN A 462 -36.54 24.92 -12.68
N GLY A 463 -37.68 24.25 -12.54
CA GLY A 463 -38.74 24.23 -13.56
C GLY A 463 -38.55 23.18 -14.66
N MET A 464 -37.47 22.40 -14.64
CA MET A 464 -37.28 21.26 -15.55
C MET A 464 -38.17 20.08 -15.12
N THR A 465 -38.61 19.30 -16.11
CA THR A 465 -39.10 17.93 -15.87
C THR A 465 -37.94 17.01 -15.49
N ILE A 466 -38.27 15.82 -14.96
CA ILE A 466 -37.25 14.83 -14.60
C ILE A 466 -36.53 14.33 -15.86
N GLU A 467 -37.29 14.12 -16.94
CA GLU A 467 -36.78 13.68 -18.24
C GLU A 467 -35.77 14.69 -18.79
N GLN A 468 -36.13 15.98 -18.81
CA GLN A 468 -35.21 17.05 -19.21
C GLN A 468 -33.96 17.08 -18.33
N ALA A 469 -34.10 16.94 -17.01
CA ALA A 469 -32.96 16.96 -16.09
C ALA A 469 -32.04 15.74 -16.28
N LEU A 470 -32.57 14.57 -16.66
CA LEU A 470 -31.80 13.38 -17.02
C LEU A 470 -31.07 13.58 -18.36
N GLU A 471 -31.77 14.04 -19.39
CA GLU A 471 -31.24 14.27 -20.74
C GLU A 471 -30.13 15.32 -20.76
N GLU A 472 -30.31 16.41 -20.01
CA GLU A 472 -29.32 17.48 -19.86
C GLU A 472 -28.20 17.15 -18.86
N ASN A 473 -28.15 15.92 -18.34
CA ASN A 473 -27.17 15.44 -17.37
C ASN A 473 -27.09 16.33 -16.11
N LYS A 474 -28.24 16.75 -15.58
CA LYS A 474 -28.37 17.59 -14.39
C LYS A 474 -28.58 16.80 -13.10
N LEU A 475 -28.93 15.52 -13.18
CA LEU A 475 -29.14 14.66 -12.00
C LEU A 475 -27.97 13.72 -11.75
N PHE A 476 -27.55 13.68 -10.49
CA PHE A 476 -26.47 12.83 -10.00
C PHE A 476 -26.91 12.07 -8.76
N ILE A 477 -26.22 10.98 -8.45
CA ILE A 477 -26.51 10.12 -7.32
C ILE A 477 -25.23 9.70 -6.61
N VAL A 478 -25.30 9.63 -5.28
CA VAL A 478 -24.40 8.80 -4.48
C VAL A 478 -25.24 7.67 -3.90
N ASP A 479 -24.94 6.45 -4.32
CA ASP A 479 -25.73 5.25 -3.98
C ASP A 479 -24.90 4.30 -3.10
N PHE A 480 -25.25 4.26 -1.80
CA PHE A 480 -24.70 3.30 -0.84
C PHE A 480 -25.69 2.19 -0.49
N HIS A 481 -26.81 2.10 -1.20
CA HIS A 481 -27.84 1.14 -0.88
C HIS A 481 -27.35 -0.29 -1.03
N ASP A 482 -26.81 -0.63 -2.21
CA ASP A 482 -26.45 -2.01 -2.55
C ASP A 482 -25.25 -2.53 -1.75
N ILE A 483 -24.40 -1.63 -1.23
CA ILE A 483 -23.26 -2.02 -0.40
C ILE A 483 -23.65 -2.21 1.08
N TYR A 484 -24.61 -1.46 1.60
CA TYR A 484 -25.02 -1.55 3.00
C TYR A 484 -26.15 -2.56 3.24
N LEU A 485 -27.17 -2.58 2.37
CA LEU A 485 -28.40 -3.36 2.60
C LEU A 485 -28.13 -4.83 2.97
N PRO A 486 -27.19 -5.55 2.34
CA PRO A 486 -26.90 -6.96 2.67
C PRO A 486 -26.37 -7.19 4.10
N PHE A 487 -25.94 -6.13 4.79
CA PHE A 487 -25.33 -6.20 6.12
C PHE A 487 -26.21 -5.55 7.21
N LEU A 488 -27.28 -4.84 6.86
CA LEU A 488 -28.01 -4.00 7.82
C LEU A 488 -28.66 -4.78 8.96
N ASP A 489 -29.25 -5.95 8.72
CA ASP A 489 -29.83 -6.76 9.80
C ASP A 489 -28.78 -7.10 10.86
N ARG A 490 -27.61 -7.54 10.39
CA ARG A 490 -26.48 -7.91 11.26
C ARG A 490 -25.90 -6.68 11.96
N ILE A 491 -25.70 -5.56 11.26
CA ILE A 491 -25.20 -4.32 11.84
C ILE A 491 -26.17 -3.77 12.89
N ASN A 492 -27.46 -3.74 12.58
CA ASN A 492 -28.49 -3.18 13.45
C ASN A 492 -28.81 -4.08 14.65
N SER A 493 -28.43 -5.36 14.61
CA SER A 493 -28.48 -6.28 15.75
C SER A 493 -27.37 -6.03 16.78
N LEU A 494 -26.29 -5.31 16.41
CA LEU A 494 -25.23 -4.97 17.34
C LEU A 494 -25.70 -3.88 18.32
N ASP A 495 -25.28 -4.02 19.58
CA ASP A 495 -25.58 -3.01 20.61
C ASP A 495 -24.98 -1.64 20.24
N GLY A 496 -25.74 -0.58 20.52
CA GLY A 496 -25.34 0.80 20.25
C GLY A 496 -25.23 1.19 18.77
N ARG A 497 -25.60 0.33 17.81
CA ARG A 497 -25.44 0.58 16.37
C ARG A 497 -26.76 0.54 15.63
N LYS A 498 -27.01 1.56 14.79
CA LYS A 498 -28.15 1.63 13.87
C LYS A 498 -27.75 2.34 12.58
N ALA A 499 -28.11 1.77 11.45
CA ALA A 499 -27.76 2.24 10.13
C ALA A 499 -28.92 2.06 9.15
N TYR A 500 -28.89 2.88 8.10
CA TYR A 500 -29.71 2.75 6.90
C TYR A 500 -28.78 2.53 5.71
N ALA A 501 -29.32 1.92 4.67
CA ALA A 501 -28.80 1.93 3.31
C ALA A 501 -29.26 3.25 2.68
N THR A 502 -28.32 4.11 2.26
CA THR A 502 -28.66 5.46 1.81
C THR A 502 -28.50 5.66 0.30
N ARG A 503 -29.44 6.38 -0.33
CA ARG A 503 -29.25 7.00 -1.65
C ARG A 503 -29.44 8.50 -1.55
N THR A 504 -28.57 9.26 -2.20
CA THR A 504 -28.65 10.73 -2.22
C THR A 504 -28.71 11.24 -3.65
N ILE A 505 -29.75 12.00 -3.98
CA ILE A 505 -29.91 12.65 -5.29
C ILE A 505 -29.39 14.08 -5.22
N PHE A 506 -28.63 14.47 -6.24
CA PHE A 506 -28.12 15.82 -6.42
C PHE A 506 -28.59 16.41 -7.74
N PHE A 507 -28.84 17.71 -7.74
CA PHE A 507 -29.09 18.52 -8.95
C PHE A 507 -27.91 19.44 -9.22
N LEU A 508 -27.44 19.47 -10.46
CA LEU A 508 -26.44 20.42 -10.94
C LEU A 508 -27.11 21.73 -11.31
N THR A 509 -26.85 22.75 -10.51
CA THR A 509 -27.43 24.08 -10.70
C THR A 509 -26.86 24.78 -11.93
N PRO A 510 -27.56 25.80 -12.48
CA PRO A 510 -27.06 26.61 -13.60
C PRO A 510 -25.72 27.30 -13.33
N VAL A 511 -25.38 27.56 -12.05
CA VAL A 511 -24.11 28.18 -11.65
C VAL A 511 -22.97 27.16 -11.47
N GLY A 512 -23.22 25.88 -11.76
CA GLY A 512 -22.20 24.83 -11.77
C GLY A 512 -21.93 24.18 -10.41
N THR A 513 -22.79 24.37 -9.41
CA THR A 513 -22.67 23.71 -8.10
C THR A 513 -23.70 22.57 -7.95
N LEU A 514 -23.34 21.55 -7.19
CA LEU A 514 -24.27 20.48 -6.82
C LEU A 514 -25.13 20.90 -5.63
N LYS A 515 -26.42 20.58 -5.70
CA LYS A 515 -27.39 20.77 -4.61
C LYS A 515 -27.98 19.40 -4.25
N PRO A 516 -27.96 18.96 -2.98
CA PRO A 516 -28.66 17.75 -2.57
C PRO A 516 -30.18 18.01 -2.57
N ILE A 517 -30.97 17.13 -3.17
CA ILE A 517 -32.41 17.35 -3.37
C ILE A 517 -33.31 16.25 -2.77
N ALA A 518 -32.75 15.07 -2.47
CA ALA A 518 -33.48 14.01 -1.76
C ALA A 518 -32.49 13.00 -1.16
N ILE A 519 -32.86 12.40 -0.03
CA ILE A 519 -32.17 11.28 0.59
C ILE A 519 -33.18 10.16 0.85
N GLU A 520 -32.92 8.98 0.30
CA GLU A 520 -33.64 7.75 0.64
C GLU A 520 -32.88 7.00 1.75
N LEU A 521 -33.61 6.62 2.80
CA LEU A 521 -33.15 5.79 3.90
C LEU A 521 -33.89 4.45 3.85
N SER A 522 -33.16 3.36 3.57
CA SER A 522 -33.71 2.02 3.42
C SER A 522 -33.26 1.08 4.53
N LEU A 523 -34.18 0.23 4.98
CA LEU A 523 -33.98 -0.92 5.85
C LEU A 523 -34.33 -2.20 5.07
N PRO A 524 -33.76 -3.36 5.46
CA PRO A 524 -34.10 -4.65 4.87
C PRO A 524 -35.57 -5.01 5.11
N ALA A 525 -36.09 -5.91 4.26
CA ALA A 525 -37.51 -6.33 4.26
C ALA A 525 -37.96 -7.04 5.56
N SER A 526 -37.01 -7.50 6.38
CA SER A 526 -37.23 -8.00 7.75
C SER A 526 -37.78 -6.95 8.71
N ALA A 527 -37.65 -5.65 8.39
CA ALA A 527 -38.23 -4.55 9.16
C ALA A 527 -39.75 -4.43 8.92
N PRO A 528 -40.54 -3.94 9.90
CA PRO A 528 -41.97 -3.71 9.70
C PRO A 528 -42.25 -2.88 8.44
N ILE A 529 -43.19 -3.32 7.59
CA ILE A 529 -43.50 -2.75 6.26
C ILE A 529 -43.70 -1.22 6.30
N THR A 530 -44.29 -0.69 7.37
CA THR A 530 -44.57 0.74 7.56
C THR A 530 -43.32 1.59 7.86
N ARG A 531 -42.14 0.98 8.02
CA ARG A 531 -40.86 1.65 8.36
C ARG A 531 -39.69 1.27 7.45
N SER A 532 -39.91 0.46 6.42
CA SER A 532 -38.84 -0.15 5.62
C SER A 532 -38.06 0.87 4.76
N LYS A 533 -38.73 1.85 4.15
CA LYS A 533 -38.08 2.90 3.35
C LYS A 533 -38.69 4.27 3.64
N ARG A 534 -37.86 5.32 3.65
CA ARG A 534 -38.28 6.71 3.85
C ARG A 534 -37.49 7.64 2.96
N VAL A 535 -38.15 8.63 2.38
CA VAL A 535 -37.50 9.72 1.63
C VAL A 535 -37.59 11.00 2.45
N ILE A 536 -36.45 11.67 2.59
CA ILE A 536 -36.34 12.97 3.24
C ILE A 536 -35.91 13.97 2.16
N THR A 537 -36.57 15.12 2.09
CA THR A 537 -36.28 16.22 1.16
C THR A 537 -35.70 17.42 1.91
N PRO A 538 -35.07 18.38 1.22
CA PRO A 538 -34.63 19.65 1.80
C PRO A 538 -35.73 20.32 2.63
N PRO A 539 -35.37 20.97 3.74
CA PRO A 539 -36.31 21.39 4.75
C PRO A 539 -37.14 22.60 4.32
N VAL A 540 -38.37 22.65 4.82
CA VAL A 540 -39.32 23.77 4.64
C VAL A 540 -39.69 24.43 5.98
N ASP A 541 -39.32 23.80 7.10
CA ASP A 541 -39.56 24.26 8.46
C ASP A 541 -38.45 23.78 9.42
N ALA A 542 -38.54 24.16 10.69
CA ALA A 542 -37.54 23.80 11.69
C ALA A 542 -37.46 22.28 12.01
N THR A 543 -38.58 21.55 11.90
CA THR A 543 -38.63 20.10 12.21
C THR A 543 -37.99 19.29 11.08
N SER A 544 -38.34 19.62 9.85
CA SER A 544 -37.76 19.05 8.63
C SER A 544 -36.27 19.37 8.52
N ASP A 545 -35.80 20.53 9.01
CA ASP A 545 -34.37 20.89 9.04
C ASP A 545 -33.53 19.91 9.87
N TRP A 546 -33.98 19.55 11.07
CA TRP A 546 -33.27 18.56 11.88
C TRP A 546 -33.37 17.15 11.30
N THR A 547 -34.51 16.77 10.73
CA THR A 547 -34.68 15.47 10.07
C THR A 547 -33.76 15.34 8.86
N TRP A 548 -33.62 16.41 8.06
CA TRP A 548 -32.69 16.50 6.94
C TRP A 548 -31.23 16.39 7.38
N LYS A 549 -30.84 17.09 8.46
CA LYS A 549 -29.49 16.97 9.03
C LYS A 549 -29.18 15.55 9.50
N LEU A 550 -30.14 14.85 10.13
CA LEU A 550 -29.98 13.46 10.52
C LEU A 550 -29.88 12.51 9.31
N ALA A 551 -30.66 12.75 8.25
CA ALA A 551 -30.54 12.00 7.01
C ALA A 551 -29.14 12.17 6.39
N LYS A 552 -28.61 13.40 6.32
CA LYS A 552 -27.23 13.67 5.89
C LYS A 552 -26.20 12.97 6.78
N ALA A 553 -26.41 12.93 8.10
CA ALA A 553 -25.52 12.23 9.02
C ALA A 553 -25.46 10.71 8.73
N HIS A 554 -26.58 10.08 8.38
CA HIS A 554 -26.59 8.68 7.93
C HIS A 554 -25.84 8.50 6.61
N VAL A 555 -26.00 9.40 5.65
CA VAL A 555 -25.24 9.38 4.39
C VAL A 555 -23.74 9.51 4.67
N CYS A 556 -23.32 10.48 5.49
CA CYS A 556 -21.92 10.65 5.88
C CYS A 556 -21.36 9.42 6.60
N SER A 557 -22.17 8.73 7.41
CA SER A 557 -21.79 7.49 8.08
C SER A 557 -21.57 6.34 7.09
N ASN A 558 -22.45 6.22 6.08
CA ASN A 558 -22.27 5.28 4.97
C ASN A 558 -21.01 5.62 4.14
N ASP A 559 -20.87 6.89 3.75
CA ASP A 559 -19.71 7.37 2.98
C ASP A 559 -18.39 7.13 3.71
N ALA A 560 -18.33 7.38 5.02
CA ALA A 560 -17.14 7.14 5.82
C ALA A 560 -16.75 5.64 5.85
N GLY A 561 -17.74 4.74 5.91
CA GLY A 561 -17.51 3.30 5.83
C GLY A 561 -17.02 2.86 4.45
N VAL A 562 -17.68 3.28 3.37
CA VAL A 562 -17.25 2.98 1.99
C VAL A 562 -15.88 3.57 1.70
N HIS A 563 -15.64 4.82 2.10
CA HIS A 563 -14.34 5.47 2.00
C HIS A 563 -13.25 4.59 2.63
N GLN A 564 -13.36 4.28 3.92
CA GLN A 564 -12.28 3.59 4.63
C GLN A 564 -12.11 2.14 4.19
N LEU A 565 -13.20 1.40 4.01
CA LEU A 565 -13.15 -0.05 3.77
C LEU A 565 -12.95 -0.39 2.29
N VAL A 566 -13.44 0.45 1.38
CA VAL A 566 -13.48 0.16 -0.06
C VAL A 566 -12.51 1.06 -0.81
N ASN A 567 -12.75 2.37 -0.85
CA ASN A 567 -11.97 3.26 -1.71
C ASN A 567 -10.54 3.48 -1.20
N HIS A 568 -10.35 3.47 0.12
CA HIS A 568 -9.05 3.58 0.75
C HIS A 568 -8.43 2.20 0.96
N TRP A 569 -8.92 1.38 1.90
CA TRP A 569 -8.29 0.11 2.22
C TRP A 569 -8.25 -0.86 1.04
N LEU A 570 -9.40 -1.22 0.45
CA LEU A 570 -9.44 -2.24 -0.59
C LEU A 570 -8.72 -1.79 -1.87
N ARG A 571 -9.19 -0.71 -2.48
CA ARG A 571 -8.77 -0.27 -3.83
C ARG A 571 -7.33 0.23 -3.88
N THR A 572 -6.77 0.69 -2.76
CA THR A 572 -5.36 1.10 -2.67
C THR A 572 -4.52 0.07 -1.92
N HIS A 573 -4.66 -0.04 -0.59
CA HIS A 573 -3.79 -0.87 0.24
C HIS A 573 -3.82 -2.35 -0.14
N ALA A 574 -5.00 -2.99 -0.10
CA ALA A 574 -5.12 -4.44 -0.28
C ALA A 574 -4.88 -4.86 -1.75
N CYS A 575 -5.40 -4.09 -2.73
CA CYS A 575 -5.20 -4.41 -4.15
C CYS A 575 -3.77 -4.15 -4.64
N MET A 576 -3.02 -3.22 -4.03
CA MET A 576 -1.61 -2.98 -4.41
C MET A 576 -0.65 -4.06 -3.91
N GLU A 577 -0.91 -4.64 -2.73
CA GLU A 577 -0.03 -5.63 -2.09
C GLU A 577 0.31 -6.84 -3.00
N PRO A 578 -0.63 -7.47 -3.72
CA PRO A 578 -0.32 -8.52 -4.70
C PRO A 578 0.63 -8.11 -5.82
N PHE A 579 0.53 -6.87 -6.33
CA PHE A 579 1.40 -6.37 -7.39
C PHE A 579 2.83 -6.18 -6.90
N ILE A 580 3.00 -5.72 -5.66
CA ILE A 580 4.32 -5.58 -5.03
C ILE A 580 4.96 -6.95 -4.86
N LEU A 581 4.22 -7.89 -4.26
CA LEU A 581 4.69 -9.27 -4.12
C LEU A 581 5.06 -9.88 -5.48
N ALA A 582 4.26 -9.67 -6.53
CA ALA A 582 4.56 -10.18 -7.87
C ALA A 582 5.82 -9.54 -8.48
N ALA A 583 5.99 -8.23 -8.33
CA ALA A 583 7.14 -7.52 -8.84
C ALA A 583 8.44 -8.04 -8.23
N HIS A 584 8.54 -8.13 -6.89
CA HIS A 584 9.73 -8.66 -6.23
C HIS A 584 9.99 -10.15 -6.53
N ARG A 585 8.93 -10.94 -6.74
CA ARG A 585 9.05 -12.38 -7.03
C ARG A 585 9.48 -12.70 -8.47
N GLN A 586 9.12 -11.86 -9.43
CA GLN A 586 9.25 -12.18 -10.87
C GLN A 586 10.12 -11.22 -11.66
N LEU A 587 10.33 -10.00 -11.18
CA LEU A 587 11.14 -9.00 -11.86
C LEU A 587 12.43 -8.76 -11.07
N SER A 588 13.57 -9.08 -11.69
CA SER A 588 14.88 -8.81 -11.11
C SER A 588 15.05 -7.30 -10.89
N ALA A 589 15.89 -6.89 -9.93
CA ALA A 589 16.32 -5.50 -9.76
C ALA A 589 16.96 -4.87 -11.03
N MET A 590 17.40 -5.70 -11.99
CA MET A 590 17.85 -5.25 -13.31
C MET A 590 16.70 -4.97 -14.28
N HIS A 591 15.49 -5.48 -14.04
CA HIS A 591 14.38 -5.36 -14.97
C HIS A 591 13.90 -3.89 -15.07
N PRO A 592 13.75 -3.32 -16.27
CA PRO A 592 13.35 -1.92 -16.43
C PRO A 592 11.99 -1.61 -15.79
N ILE A 593 11.01 -2.50 -15.91
CA ILE A 593 9.71 -2.35 -15.24
C ILE A 593 9.82 -2.43 -13.71
N PHE A 594 10.73 -3.24 -13.15
CA PHE A 594 10.94 -3.22 -11.69
C PHE A 594 11.45 -1.86 -11.25
N LYS A 595 12.48 -1.33 -11.92
CA LYS A 595 13.04 0.01 -11.64
C LYS A 595 11.99 1.13 -11.77
N LEU A 596 11.06 1.00 -12.71
CA LEU A 596 9.96 1.96 -12.87
C LEU A 596 8.97 1.88 -11.70
N LEU A 597 8.62 0.68 -11.25
CA LEU A 597 7.57 0.48 -10.27
C LEU A 597 8.06 0.60 -8.81
N ASP A 598 9.30 0.23 -8.52
CA ASP A 598 9.90 0.15 -7.18
C ASP A 598 9.63 1.41 -6.31
N PRO A 599 9.79 2.65 -6.81
CA PRO A 599 9.47 3.85 -6.02
C PRO A 599 8.00 3.95 -5.58
N HIS A 600 7.08 3.35 -6.33
CA HIS A 600 5.63 3.37 -6.06
C HIS A 600 5.17 2.26 -5.11
N MET A 601 6.04 1.30 -4.78
CA MET A 601 5.74 0.18 -3.89
C MET A 601 6.12 0.48 -2.44
N ARG A 602 7.04 1.43 -2.27
CA ARG A 602 7.70 1.79 -1.01
C ARG A 602 6.73 1.83 0.17
N TYR A 603 7.04 1.02 1.18
CA TYR A 603 6.38 0.95 2.49
C TYR A 603 4.96 0.39 2.52
N THR A 604 4.37 0.02 1.38
CA THR A 604 2.99 -0.49 1.35
C THR A 604 2.86 -1.79 2.15
N LEU A 605 3.85 -2.68 2.07
CA LEU A 605 3.83 -3.95 2.81
C LEU A 605 3.90 -3.73 4.33
N GLU A 606 4.77 -2.84 4.81
CA GLU A 606 4.90 -2.52 6.24
C GLU A 606 3.61 -1.91 6.81
N ILE A 607 3.04 -0.90 6.13
CA ILE A 607 1.80 -0.28 6.61
C ILE A 607 0.63 -1.26 6.59
N ASN A 608 0.54 -2.14 5.59
CA ASN A 608 -0.48 -3.18 5.53
C ASN A 608 -0.29 -4.22 6.62
N GLY A 609 0.94 -4.66 6.89
CA GLY A 609 1.27 -5.55 8.00
C GLY A 609 0.84 -4.98 9.36
N MET A 610 1.12 -3.71 9.61
CA MET A 610 0.66 -3.01 10.82
C MET A 610 -0.86 -2.79 10.87
N ALA A 611 -1.49 -2.57 9.72
CA ALA A 611 -2.94 -2.44 9.64
C ALA A 611 -3.63 -3.76 10.01
N ARG A 612 -3.14 -4.91 9.49
CA ARG A 612 -3.59 -6.23 9.92
C ARG A 612 -3.33 -6.47 11.39
N GLN A 613 -2.23 -5.93 11.93
CA GLN A 613 -1.92 -6.06 13.35
C GLN A 613 -2.94 -5.34 14.24
N THR A 614 -3.37 -4.13 13.90
CA THR A 614 -4.03 -3.25 14.90
C THR A 614 -5.16 -2.35 14.39
N LEU A 615 -5.35 -2.26 13.08
CA LEU A 615 -6.35 -1.38 12.47
C LEU A 615 -7.60 -2.17 12.08
N ILE A 616 -7.43 -3.24 11.30
CA ILE A 616 -8.51 -4.01 10.67
C ILE A 616 -8.69 -5.42 11.24
N ASN A 617 -7.98 -5.75 12.32
CA ASN A 617 -8.20 -7.00 13.06
C ASN A 617 -9.50 -6.96 13.86
N ALA A 618 -9.91 -8.13 14.35
CA ALA A 618 -10.95 -8.27 15.35
C ALA A 618 -10.68 -7.32 16.53
N ASP A 619 -11.70 -6.53 16.88
CA ASP A 619 -11.68 -5.54 17.96
C ASP A 619 -10.63 -4.43 17.75
N GLY A 620 -10.13 -4.29 16.53
CA GLY A 620 -9.22 -3.23 16.10
C GLY A 620 -9.94 -1.88 15.98
N VAL A 621 -9.17 -0.85 15.60
CA VAL A 621 -9.66 0.53 15.52
C VAL A 621 -10.82 0.69 14.54
N ILE A 622 -10.77 0.03 13.37
CA ILE A 622 -11.83 0.17 12.36
C ILE A 622 -13.14 -0.45 12.84
N GLU A 623 -13.11 -1.65 13.41
CA GLU A 623 -14.33 -2.28 13.94
C GLU A 623 -14.92 -1.47 15.10
N SER A 624 -14.07 -0.91 15.95
CA SER A 624 -14.50 -0.13 17.11
C SER A 624 -15.16 1.20 16.71
N CYS A 625 -14.65 1.87 15.67
CA CYS A 625 -15.04 3.24 15.35
C CYS A 625 -16.01 3.39 14.16
N PHE A 626 -16.15 2.39 13.28
CA PHE A 626 -16.99 2.48 12.09
C PHE A 626 -18.26 1.65 12.21
N THR A 627 -19.37 2.18 11.70
CA THR A 627 -20.73 1.64 11.82
C THR A 627 -20.84 0.13 11.58
N PRO A 628 -20.17 -0.49 10.57
CA PRO A 628 -20.30 -1.93 10.34
C PRO A 628 -19.75 -2.85 11.44
N GLY A 629 -18.91 -2.34 12.35
CA GLY A 629 -18.39 -3.14 13.46
C GLY A 629 -17.58 -4.34 12.98
N ARG A 630 -17.86 -5.52 13.54
CA ARG A 630 -17.20 -6.79 13.19
C ARG A 630 -17.41 -7.24 11.73
N TYR A 631 -18.32 -6.61 10.98
CA TYR A 631 -18.61 -6.93 9.59
C TYR A 631 -17.82 -6.08 8.58
N CYS A 632 -16.98 -5.14 9.05
CA CYS A 632 -16.18 -4.24 8.21
C CYS A 632 -15.43 -4.96 7.08
N MET A 633 -14.70 -6.02 7.40
CA MET A 633 -13.87 -6.71 6.40
C MET A 633 -14.67 -7.66 5.49
N GLU A 634 -15.82 -8.16 5.94
CA GLU A 634 -16.77 -8.87 5.07
C GLU A 634 -17.39 -7.92 4.04
N MET A 635 -17.74 -6.69 4.44
CA MET A 635 -18.21 -5.65 3.52
C MET A 635 -17.14 -5.30 2.48
N SER A 636 -15.88 -5.14 2.91
CA SER A 636 -14.76 -4.94 1.99
C SER A 636 -14.62 -6.09 1.00
N ALA A 637 -14.76 -7.35 1.44
CA ALA A 637 -14.69 -8.50 0.56
C ALA A 637 -15.88 -8.62 -0.41
N SER A 638 -17.09 -8.28 0.04
CA SER A 638 -18.25 -8.16 -0.85
C SER A 638 -18.02 -7.10 -1.93
N ALA A 639 -17.45 -5.95 -1.56
CA ALA A 639 -17.13 -4.90 -2.52
C ALA A 639 -16.07 -5.34 -3.55
N TYR A 640 -15.06 -6.11 -3.10
CA TYR A 640 -14.08 -6.71 -4.01
C TYR A 640 -14.72 -7.65 -5.03
N LYS A 641 -15.63 -8.52 -4.58
CA LYS A 641 -16.36 -9.45 -5.44
C LYS A 641 -17.20 -8.74 -6.50
N ASN A 642 -17.93 -7.69 -6.09
CA ASN A 642 -19.02 -7.15 -6.88
C ASN A 642 -18.66 -5.88 -7.67
N PHE A 643 -17.69 -5.08 -7.19
CA PHE A 643 -17.46 -3.73 -7.73
C PHE A 643 -16.02 -3.49 -8.23
N TRP A 644 -15.04 -4.29 -7.80
CA TRP A 644 -13.65 -4.08 -8.18
C TRP A 644 -13.33 -4.71 -9.54
N ARG A 645 -12.78 -3.91 -10.47
CA ARG A 645 -12.14 -4.42 -11.68
C ARG A 645 -10.90 -3.60 -12.01
N PHE A 646 -9.79 -4.29 -12.22
CA PHE A 646 -8.50 -3.66 -12.51
C PHE A 646 -8.52 -2.72 -13.72
N ASP A 647 -9.23 -3.10 -14.80
CA ASP A 647 -9.33 -2.31 -16.04
C ASP A 647 -10.10 -0.99 -15.87
N LEU A 648 -10.85 -0.85 -14.77
CA LEU A 648 -11.66 0.33 -14.45
C LEU A 648 -11.05 1.20 -13.35
N GLU A 649 -9.90 0.83 -12.78
CA GLU A 649 -9.23 1.63 -11.73
C GLU A 649 -8.46 2.83 -12.31
N GLY A 650 -8.19 2.85 -13.62
CA GLY A 650 -7.60 4.01 -14.29
C GLY A 650 -8.58 5.19 -14.32
N LEU A 651 -8.12 6.39 -13.97
CA LEU A 651 -8.96 7.59 -13.81
C LEU A 651 -9.93 7.84 -14.99
N PRO A 652 -9.51 7.78 -16.28
CA PRO A 652 -10.45 7.98 -17.38
C PRO A 652 -11.56 6.91 -17.44
N ALA A 653 -11.20 5.63 -17.24
CA ALA A 653 -12.17 4.54 -17.27
C ALA A 653 -13.16 4.62 -16.10
N ASP A 654 -12.68 5.00 -14.91
CA ASP A 654 -13.52 5.22 -13.73
C ASP A 654 -14.53 6.37 -13.95
N LEU A 655 -14.09 7.51 -14.47
CA LEU A 655 -14.96 8.65 -14.77
C LEU A 655 -16.01 8.31 -15.85
N ILE A 656 -15.61 7.54 -16.88
CA ILE A 656 -16.52 7.06 -17.92
C ILE A 656 -17.57 6.12 -17.35
N ARG A 657 -17.16 5.14 -16.54
CA ARG A 657 -18.07 4.20 -15.87
C ARG A 657 -19.14 4.92 -15.06
N ARG A 658 -18.75 5.96 -14.34
CA ARG A 658 -19.65 6.75 -13.49
C ARG A 658 -20.41 7.84 -14.26
N TYR A 659 -20.14 8.02 -15.55
CA TYR A 659 -20.74 9.02 -16.43
C TYR A 659 -20.57 10.46 -15.93
N VAL A 660 -19.44 10.75 -15.28
CA VAL A 660 -19.11 12.07 -14.71
C VAL A 660 -17.98 12.77 -15.46
N TYR A 661 -17.96 12.62 -16.78
CA TYR A 661 -16.96 13.22 -17.66
C TYR A 661 -17.65 13.99 -18.79
N GLN A 662 -16.98 15.01 -19.30
CA GLN A 662 -17.44 15.78 -20.46
C GLN A 662 -16.38 15.68 -21.56
N TYR A 663 -16.77 15.19 -22.74
CA TYR A 663 -15.90 15.30 -23.92
C TYR A 663 -15.81 16.77 -24.32
N TYR A 664 -14.65 17.39 -24.12
CA TYR A 664 -14.27 18.54 -24.92
C TYR A 664 -13.75 18.00 -26.25
N ILE A 665 -14.60 17.99 -27.28
CA ILE A 665 -14.11 17.88 -28.66
C ILE A 665 -13.52 19.27 -28.97
N PHE A 666 -12.19 19.37 -28.94
CA PHE A 666 -11.46 20.56 -29.36
C PHE A 666 -11.36 20.66 -30.89
#